data_AF-A0A2T7CS71-F1
#
_entry.id   AF-A0A2T7CS71-F1
#
_cell.length_a   1.000
_cell.length_b   1.000
_cell.length_c   1.000
_cell.angle_alpha   90.00
_cell.angle_beta   90.00
_cell.angle_gamma   90.00
#
_symmetry.space_group_name_H-M   'P 1'
#
loop_
_entity.id
_entity.type
_entity.pdbx_description
1 polymer ?
#
loop_
_entity_poly.entity_id
_entity_poly.type
_entity_poly.pdbx_seq_one_letter_code
_entity_poly.pdbx_strand_id
1 'polypeptide(L)'
;MAATAPATDPPDSSPAVTTDSPPPPRPTAEELVARAVAPVKPAFLRPPPIREVPKEEGKAGGGGAVVTGEKKSKRQLKRERQQEQKSTSHLCIEVGKSGNVDSCKYGTSCRFSHDINAYLAQKPGDLEGTCPFTALGHLCPYGLTCRFLGTHKDNLAPQNHSEGNHERNPLSKDIQKLLWKNKYKFPKASAQIKLLGLKDGNKNKAKAANDDNPHEAHELNGDEKTESLSSVPANVEPDPTLCKETDNSEGEPLVVSSVQCVEPRPLKKSKVEVDETLNDGTGIHDNEAESEDLNLINGIKVSSNNQSSCRVDLITTPHLREKKIIDFREKLYLAPLTTVGNLPFRRLCKTLGADITCGEMAMCTNLLQGQASEWALLRRHPSEDLFGVQICGPYPDTVARTVELVDNECSVDFIDINMGCPIDIVVNKGAGSSLLTKPMRIKSIVQAASTVTEKPLTVKIRTAFFEGRNRADSIVSDIYDWGASAITIHGRSRQQRYSKLADWDYIYQCAQKAPDNLHVIGNGDVFSFTDWNKHVSDCSKISTCMIARGALIKPWLFTEIKEQRHWDITSGERLNILKDFVHFGLEHWGSDSKGVETTRHFLLEWLSYTCRYIPVGLLDVIPQRLNWRPPSYYGRDDLETLMASDSAADWIRISEMLLGKVPEGFTFAPKHKSNAYDRAENG
;
A
#
# COMPACT_ATOMS: atom_id res chain seq x y z
N MET A 1 -55.06 63.89 12.76
CA MET A 1 -55.97 64.21 13.90
C MET A 1 -56.58 62.91 14.39
N ALA A 2 -56.87 62.79 15.70
CA ALA A 2 -57.52 61.64 16.37
C ALA A 2 -56.69 60.33 16.32
N ALA A 3 -56.36 59.68 17.45
CA ALA A 3 -57.20 58.82 18.32
C ALA A 3 -57.53 57.46 17.65
N THR A 4 -57.50 56.28 18.29
CA THR A 4 -57.42 55.92 19.74
C THR A 4 -56.90 54.46 19.87
N ALA A 5 -56.38 54.06 21.05
CA ALA A 5 -56.11 52.65 21.40
C ALA A 5 -57.43 51.92 21.80
N PRO A 6 -57.51 50.60 22.11
CA PRO A 6 -56.59 49.76 22.93
C PRO A 6 -56.04 48.56 22.11
N ALA A 7 -55.47 47.46 22.64
CA ALA A 7 -55.19 46.97 24.00
C ALA A 7 -53.91 46.10 24.02
N THR A 8 -53.38 45.74 25.20
CA THR A 8 -52.31 44.72 25.37
C THR A 8 -52.46 43.95 26.69
N ASP A 9 -52.60 42.63 26.62
CA ASP A 9 -52.48 41.72 27.77
C ASP A 9 -50.98 41.52 28.16
N PRO A 10 -50.67 41.23 29.44
CA PRO A 10 -49.29 41.01 29.88
C PRO A 10 -48.77 39.61 29.48
N PRO A 11 -47.47 39.46 29.17
CA PRO A 11 -46.89 38.15 28.89
C PRO A 11 -46.75 37.30 30.16
N ASP A 12 -47.07 36.01 30.00
CA ASP A 12 -47.09 34.98 31.03
C ASP A 12 -45.71 34.73 31.67
N SER A 13 -45.68 34.65 33.00
CA SER A 13 -44.46 34.49 33.79
C SER A 13 -44.12 33.00 34.01
N SER A 14 -43.39 32.40 33.07
CA SER A 14 -42.84 31.04 33.23
C SER A 14 -41.89 30.98 34.45
N PRO A 15 -42.01 29.99 35.35
CA PRO A 15 -41.10 29.87 36.49
C PRO A 15 -39.69 29.47 36.03
N ALA A 16 -38.68 30.23 36.49
CA ALA A 16 -37.29 29.92 36.21
C ALA A 16 -36.86 28.63 36.94
N VAL A 17 -36.60 27.56 36.17
CA VAL A 17 -36.06 26.31 36.72
C VAL A 17 -34.57 26.50 36.99
N THR A 18 -34.22 26.82 38.24
CA THR A 18 -32.84 26.81 38.73
C THR A 18 -32.36 25.37 38.92
N THR A 19 -31.81 24.75 37.88
CA THR A 19 -31.12 23.45 37.99
C THR A 19 -29.74 23.64 38.58
N ASP A 20 -29.65 23.93 39.89
CA ASP A 20 -28.39 24.00 40.63
C ASP A 20 -27.89 22.60 41.06
N SER A 21 -27.92 21.68 40.10
CA SER A 21 -27.34 20.35 40.24
C SER A 21 -25.87 20.43 39.84
N PRO A 22 -24.91 19.98 40.68
CA PRO A 22 -23.51 19.93 40.27
C PRO A 22 -23.39 19.06 39.00
N PRO A 23 -22.51 19.43 38.05
CA PRO A 23 -22.33 18.65 36.83
C PRO A 23 -21.97 17.20 37.20
N PRO A 24 -22.49 16.20 36.48
CA PRO A 24 -22.28 14.80 36.82
C PRO A 24 -20.77 14.51 36.90
N PRO A 25 -20.32 13.70 37.87
CA PRO A 25 -18.91 13.40 38.05
C PRO A 25 -18.33 12.86 36.74
N ARG A 26 -17.16 13.41 36.36
CA ARG A 26 -16.49 13.03 35.13
C ARG A 26 -16.16 11.53 35.17
N PRO A 27 -16.38 10.77 34.08
CA PRO A 27 -15.96 9.38 33.98
C PRO A 27 -14.46 9.20 34.25
N THR A 28 -14.14 8.16 35.01
CA THR A 28 -12.79 7.65 35.23
C THR A 28 -12.12 7.20 33.93
N ALA A 29 -10.79 7.00 33.96
CA ALA A 29 -10.06 6.55 32.78
C ALA A 29 -10.52 5.15 32.34
N GLU A 30 -10.83 4.28 33.30
CA GLU A 30 -11.38 2.93 33.13
C GLU A 30 -12.75 2.97 32.44
N GLU A 31 -13.65 3.85 32.87
CA GLU A 31 -14.97 4.04 32.24
C GLU A 31 -14.86 4.61 30.82
N LEU A 32 -13.91 5.52 30.55
CA LEU A 32 -13.64 6.02 29.21
C LEU A 32 -13.15 4.89 28.29
N VAL A 33 -12.19 4.08 28.76
CA VAL A 33 -11.68 2.91 28.03
C VAL A 33 -12.79 1.90 27.75
N ALA A 34 -13.64 1.59 28.73
CA ALA A 34 -14.80 0.71 28.58
C ALA A 34 -15.81 1.22 27.54
N ARG A 35 -15.99 2.55 27.44
CA ARG A 35 -16.84 3.21 26.43
C ARG A 35 -16.15 3.40 25.06
N ALA A 36 -14.94 2.88 24.90
CA ALA A 36 -14.06 3.08 23.74
C ALA A 36 -13.87 4.57 23.40
N VAL A 37 -13.58 5.38 24.42
CA VAL A 37 -13.15 6.78 24.33
C VAL A 37 -11.70 6.85 24.82
N ALA A 38 -10.86 7.65 24.16
CA ALA A 38 -9.48 7.80 24.60
C ALA A 38 -9.43 8.59 25.91
N PRO A 39 -8.77 8.08 26.97
CA PRO A 39 -8.70 8.75 28.26
C PRO A 39 -7.66 9.87 28.20
N VAL A 40 -8.06 11.02 27.67
CA VAL A 40 -7.24 12.24 27.58
C VAL A 40 -7.36 13.03 28.88
N LYS A 41 -6.21 13.43 29.42
CA LYS A 41 -6.04 14.17 30.67
C LYS A 41 -6.95 15.41 30.75
N PRO A 42 -7.57 15.70 31.92
CA PRO A 42 -8.53 16.78 32.05
C PRO A 42 -8.07 18.16 31.57
N ALA A 43 -6.81 18.52 31.82
CA ALA A 43 -6.24 19.82 31.45
C ALA A 43 -6.21 20.09 29.92
N PHE A 44 -6.37 19.05 29.09
CA PHE A 44 -6.30 19.17 27.64
C PHE A 44 -7.65 19.03 26.94
N LEU A 45 -8.74 18.69 27.65
CA LEU A 45 -10.05 18.58 26.99
C LEU A 45 -10.57 19.95 26.54
N ARG A 46 -11.27 19.95 25.40
CA ARG A 46 -11.98 21.13 24.89
C ARG A 46 -13.39 20.79 24.45
N PRO A 47 -14.31 21.76 24.38
CA PRO A 47 -15.61 21.56 23.76
C PRO A 47 -15.45 21.00 22.33
N PRO A 48 -16.34 20.11 21.87
CA PRO A 48 -16.32 19.68 20.48
C PRO A 48 -16.49 20.90 19.56
N PRO A 49 -15.80 20.94 18.40
CA PRO A 49 -15.97 22.04 17.45
C PRO A 49 -17.44 22.14 17.03
N ILE A 50 -17.93 23.38 16.90
CA ILE A 50 -19.28 23.64 16.40
C ILE A 50 -19.32 23.19 14.94
N ARG A 51 -19.90 22.01 14.71
CA ARG A 51 -20.12 21.47 13.37
C ARG A 51 -21.47 21.97 12.90
N GLU A 52 -21.48 22.77 11.83
CA GLU A 52 -22.71 23.02 11.09
C GLU A 52 -23.19 21.67 10.55
N VAL A 53 -24.34 21.20 11.02
CA VAL A 53 -24.98 20.01 10.49
C VAL A 53 -25.37 20.33 9.04
N PRO A 54 -24.87 19.60 8.02
CA PRO A 54 -25.39 19.74 6.68
C PRO A 54 -26.88 19.45 6.76
N LYS A 55 -27.73 20.42 6.41
CA LYS A 55 -29.19 20.26 6.49
C LYS A 55 -29.56 18.94 5.81
N GLU A 56 -30.35 18.12 6.49
CA GLU A 56 -31.00 16.98 5.85
C GLU A 56 -32.02 17.53 4.84
N GLU A 57 -31.55 17.87 3.65
CA GLU A 57 -32.42 17.92 2.48
C GLU A 57 -33.01 16.53 2.32
N GLY A 58 -34.33 16.45 2.50
CA GLY A 58 -35.05 15.18 2.54
C GLY A 58 -34.86 14.36 1.27
N LYS A 59 -35.22 13.07 1.34
CA LYS A 59 -35.17 12.12 0.21
C LYS A 59 -36.06 12.54 -0.98
N ALA A 60 -35.62 13.53 -1.74
CA ALA A 60 -35.84 13.66 -3.17
C ALA A 60 -34.58 13.14 -3.88
N GLY A 61 -34.74 12.59 -5.10
CA GLY A 61 -33.66 11.87 -5.77
C GLY A 61 -32.37 12.69 -5.87
N GLY A 62 -31.27 12.13 -5.35
CA GLY A 62 -29.96 12.79 -5.23
C GLY A 62 -29.24 13.07 -6.56
N GLY A 63 -29.88 13.83 -7.44
CA GLY A 63 -29.24 14.58 -8.51
C GLY A 63 -28.49 15.75 -7.91
N GLY A 64 -27.39 15.47 -7.19
CA GLY A 64 -26.47 16.51 -6.78
C GLY A 64 -26.05 17.30 -8.03
N ALA A 65 -26.08 18.62 -7.93
CA ALA A 65 -25.55 19.51 -8.96
C ALA A 65 -24.03 19.33 -9.03
N VAL A 66 -23.61 18.24 -9.68
CA VAL A 66 -22.37 18.22 -10.44
C VAL A 66 -22.42 19.50 -11.26
N VAL A 67 -21.44 20.39 -11.06
CA VAL A 67 -21.14 21.41 -12.06
C VAL A 67 -20.87 20.62 -13.33
N THR A 68 -21.87 20.55 -14.22
CA THR A 68 -21.76 19.90 -15.50
C THR A 68 -20.95 20.81 -16.40
N GLY A 69 -19.66 20.95 -16.06
CA GLY A 69 -18.64 21.16 -17.05
C GLY A 69 -18.91 20.12 -18.12
N GLU A 70 -19.25 20.60 -19.32
CA GLU A 70 -19.65 19.76 -20.43
C GLU A 70 -18.65 18.62 -20.56
N LYS A 71 -19.12 17.39 -20.84
CA LYS A 71 -18.21 16.25 -21.04
C LYS A 71 -17.42 16.46 -22.32
N LYS A 72 -16.36 17.27 -22.21
CA LYS A 72 -15.53 17.75 -23.31
C LYS A 72 -15.11 16.56 -24.16
N SER A 73 -15.36 16.67 -25.46
CA SER A 73 -15.06 15.56 -26.37
C SER A 73 -13.57 15.18 -26.28
N LYS A 74 -13.22 13.91 -26.54
CA LYS A 74 -11.81 13.48 -26.60
C LYS A 74 -10.97 14.34 -27.55
N ARG A 75 -11.60 14.93 -28.58
CA ARG A 75 -10.99 15.88 -29.53
C ARG A 75 -10.76 17.26 -28.91
N GLN A 76 -11.72 17.79 -28.15
CA GLN A 76 -11.59 19.05 -27.42
C GLN A 76 -10.50 18.95 -26.35
N LEU A 77 -10.53 17.93 -25.49
CA LEU A 77 -9.49 17.67 -24.49
C LEU A 77 -8.09 17.53 -25.11
N LYS A 78 -7.98 16.94 -26.31
CA LYS A 78 -6.72 16.85 -27.05
C LYS A 78 -6.25 18.22 -27.57
N ARG A 79 -7.16 19.07 -28.07
CA ARG A 79 -6.86 20.43 -28.54
C ARG A 79 -6.45 21.33 -27.38
N GLU A 80 -7.22 21.34 -26.30
CA GLU A 80 -6.93 22.11 -25.08
C GLU A 80 -5.55 21.73 -24.53
N ARG A 81 -5.26 20.43 -24.34
CA ARG A 81 -3.92 19.97 -23.92
C ARG A 81 -2.80 20.39 -24.88
N GLN A 82 -3.05 20.43 -26.19
CA GLN A 82 -2.06 20.89 -27.18
C GLN A 82 -1.82 22.41 -27.12
N GLN A 83 -2.84 23.18 -26.77
CA GLN A 83 -2.77 24.63 -26.61
C GLN A 83 -2.10 25.01 -25.28
N GLU A 84 -2.52 24.35 -24.18
CA GLU A 84 -1.92 24.41 -22.85
C GLU A 84 -0.41 24.12 -22.92
N GLN A 85 0.02 23.05 -23.58
CA GLN A 85 1.46 22.72 -23.68
C GLN A 85 2.29 23.76 -24.42
N LYS A 86 1.67 24.59 -25.28
CA LYS A 86 2.32 25.72 -25.95
C LYS A 86 2.25 27.02 -25.15
N SER A 87 1.60 27.04 -23.99
CA SER A 87 1.55 28.23 -23.13
C SER A 87 2.92 28.54 -22.55
N THR A 88 3.13 29.80 -22.20
CA THR A 88 4.33 30.28 -21.50
C THR A 88 4.55 29.59 -20.15
N SER A 89 3.47 29.10 -19.53
CA SER A 89 3.49 28.35 -18.27
C SER A 89 4.11 26.94 -18.39
N HIS A 90 4.28 26.43 -19.61
CA HIS A 90 4.90 25.13 -19.89
C HIS A 90 6.21 25.28 -20.69
N LEU A 91 7.26 25.70 -19.98
CA LEU A 91 8.63 25.75 -20.51
C LEU A 91 9.11 24.35 -20.94
N CYS A 92 9.86 24.29 -22.04
CA CYS A 92 10.49 23.07 -22.53
C CYS A 92 11.45 22.49 -21.50
N ILE A 93 11.41 21.17 -21.30
CA ILE A 93 12.18 20.46 -20.27
C ILE A 93 13.69 20.72 -20.39
N GLU A 94 14.25 20.69 -21.60
CA GLU A 94 15.70 20.90 -21.80
C GLU A 94 16.10 22.37 -21.63
N VAL A 95 15.23 23.31 -22.03
CA VAL A 95 15.44 24.76 -21.80
C VAL A 95 15.33 25.10 -20.31
N GLY A 96 14.34 24.52 -19.61
CA GLY A 96 14.16 24.69 -18.17
C GLY A 96 15.33 24.13 -17.36
N LYS A 97 15.90 22.98 -17.77
CA LYS A 97 17.11 22.42 -17.15
C LYS A 97 18.36 23.26 -17.38
N SER A 98 18.60 23.67 -18.62
CA SER A 98 19.89 24.27 -19.04
C SER A 98 19.93 25.79 -18.93
N GLY A 99 18.78 26.45 -18.85
CA GLY A 99 18.67 27.90 -19.02
C GLY A 99 18.92 28.39 -20.46
N ASN A 100 19.15 27.49 -21.42
CA ASN A 100 19.49 27.83 -22.80
C ASN A 100 18.42 27.32 -23.79
N VAL A 101 17.90 28.22 -24.61
CA VAL A 101 16.93 27.92 -25.68
C VAL A 101 17.50 26.95 -26.73
N ASP A 102 18.79 27.06 -27.04
CA ASP A 102 19.47 26.27 -28.07
C ASP A 102 19.74 24.82 -27.64
N SER A 103 19.58 24.50 -26.34
CA SER A 103 19.65 23.12 -25.83
C SER A 103 18.57 22.21 -26.41
N CYS A 104 17.46 22.79 -26.87
CA CYS A 104 16.32 22.02 -27.36
C CYS A 104 16.55 21.58 -28.81
N LYS A 105 16.87 20.30 -29.00
CA LYS A 105 17.01 19.64 -30.33
C LYS A 105 15.81 19.79 -31.29
N TYR A 106 14.66 20.27 -30.82
CA TYR A 106 13.48 20.53 -31.63
C TYR A 106 13.39 21.99 -32.11
N GLY A 107 14.13 22.92 -31.51
CA GLY A 107 14.10 24.34 -31.84
C GLY A 107 12.68 24.90 -31.92
N THR A 108 12.37 25.60 -33.01
CA THR A 108 11.04 26.16 -33.29
C THR A 108 9.94 25.12 -33.53
N SER A 109 10.29 23.85 -33.78
CA SER A 109 9.32 22.74 -33.88
C SER A 109 8.95 22.12 -32.52
N CYS A 110 9.52 22.64 -31.43
CA CYS A 110 9.19 22.21 -30.08
C CYS A 110 7.69 22.36 -29.77
N ARG A 111 7.16 21.43 -28.97
CA ARG A 111 5.77 21.44 -28.50
C ARG A 111 5.55 22.35 -27.29
N PHE A 112 6.63 22.74 -26.62
CA PHE A 112 6.65 23.49 -25.37
C PHE A 112 7.21 24.90 -25.58
N SER A 113 6.90 25.82 -24.67
CA SER A 113 7.45 27.18 -24.73
C SER A 113 8.97 27.20 -24.58
N HIS A 114 9.64 28.11 -25.28
CA HIS A 114 11.05 28.46 -25.06
C HIS A 114 11.22 29.88 -24.46
N ASP A 115 10.11 30.57 -24.17
CA ASP A 115 10.15 31.90 -23.55
C ASP A 115 10.42 31.77 -22.05
N ILE A 116 11.70 31.91 -21.68
CA ILE A 116 12.17 31.86 -20.30
C ILE A 116 11.62 33.04 -19.49
N ASN A 117 11.55 34.23 -20.07
CA ASN A 117 11.14 35.45 -19.35
C ASN A 117 9.65 35.41 -19.00
N ALA A 118 8.79 35.03 -19.96
CA ALA A 118 7.37 34.87 -19.71
C ALA A 118 7.06 33.70 -18.76
N TYR A 119 7.87 32.63 -18.77
CA TYR A 119 7.77 31.56 -17.77
C TYR A 119 8.12 32.07 -16.37
N LEU A 120 9.27 32.72 -16.20
CA LEU A 120 9.72 33.23 -14.89
C LEU A 120 8.77 34.29 -14.31
N ALA A 121 8.15 35.12 -15.15
CA ALA A 121 7.13 36.09 -14.74
C ALA A 121 5.81 35.44 -14.24
N GLN A 122 5.53 34.19 -14.62
CA GLN A 122 4.34 33.43 -14.19
C GLN A 122 4.66 32.36 -13.13
N LYS A 123 5.93 32.01 -12.96
CA LYS A 123 6.38 31.00 -12.00
C LYS A 123 6.06 31.48 -10.57
N PRO A 124 5.38 30.67 -9.73
CA PRO A 124 5.19 31.01 -8.33
C PRO A 124 6.53 31.19 -7.62
N GLY A 125 6.56 32.09 -6.62
CA GLY A 125 7.76 32.39 -5.83
C GLY A 125 8.43 31.13 -5.26
N ASP A 126 9.73 31.23 -5.03
CA ASP A 126 10.49 30.14 -4.42
C ASP A 126 10.03 29.87 -2.98
N LEU A 127 10.20 28.63 -2.55
CA LEU A 127 9.91 28.12 -1.23
C LEU A 127 11.06 28.41 -0.28
N GLU A 128 10.75 28.54 1.00
CA GLU A 128 11.75 28.68 2.06
C GLU A 128 12.61 27.42 2.21
N GLY A 129 13.89 27.61 2.59
CA GLY A 129 14.86 26.53 2.73
C GLY A 129 15.83 26.45 1.56
N THR A 130 16.33 25.24 1.27
CA THR A 130 17.36 24.98 0.24
C THR A 130 16.88 23.89 -0.71
N CYS A 131 17.21 24.01 -2.00
CA CYS A 131 16.91 22.97 -2.99
C CYS A 131 17.45 21.60 -2.54
N PRO A 132 16.63 20.53 -2.52
CA PRO A 132 17.05 19.23 -2.00
C PRO A 132 18.21 18.63 -2.79
N PHE A 133 18.30 18.94 -4.09
CA PHE A 133 19.38 18.47 -4.95
C PHE A 133 20.72 19.21 -4.70
N THR A 134 20.69 20.55 -4.50
CA THR A 134 21.92 21.32 -4.26
C THR A 134 22.42 21.18 -2.82
N ALA A 135 21.53 20.87 -1.86
CA ALA A 135 21.91 20.51 -0.49
C ALA A 135 22.80 19.26 -0.43
N LEU A 136 22.61 18.33 -1.38
CA LEU A 136 23.45 17.13 -1.56
C LEU A 136 24.71 17.40 -2.41
N GLY A 137 24.98 18.65 -2.80
CA GLY A 137 26.08 19.02 -3.68
C GLY A 137 25.85 18.73 -5.17
N HIS A 138 24.66 18.27 -5.57
CA HIS A 138 24.33 17.93 -6.95
C HIS A 138 23.71 19.12 -7.72
N LEU A 139 23.80 19.05 -9.06
CA LEU A 139 23.05 19.95 -9.93
C LEU A 139 21.55 19.61 -9.89
N CYS A 140 20.70 20.63 -9.74
CA CYS A 140 19.26 20.44 -9.71
C CYS A 140 18.71 20.00 -11.09
N PRO A 141 18.06 18.83 -11.22
CA PRO A 141 17.55 18.34 -12.51
C PRO A 141 16.31 19.08 -13.04
N TYR A 142 15.85 20.11 -12.30
CA TYR A 142 14.73 20.97 -12.67
C TYR A 142 15.17 22.39 -13.12
N GLY A 143 16.43 22.78 -12.86
CA GLY A 143 16.96 24.08 -13.29
C GLY A 143 16.05 25.26 -12.95
N LEU A 144 15.69 26.07 -13.95
CA LEU A 144 14.79 27.22 -13.85
C LEU A 144 13.38 26.89 -13.35
N THR A 145 12.89 25.66 -13.52
CA THR A 145 11.55 25.26 -13.06
C THR A 145 11.52 24.88 -11.58
N CYS A 146 12.69 24.74 -10.95
CA CYS A 146 12.82 24.47 -9.52
C CYS A 146 12.20 25.59 -8.68
N ARG A 147 11.42 25.22 -7.65
CA ARG A 147 10.81 26.11 -6.65
C ARG A 147 11.77 26.51 -5.51
N PHE A 148 13.07 26.31 -5.70
CA PHE A 148 14.14 26.75 -4.80
C PHE A 148 15.27 27.42 -5.61
N LEU A 149 14.94 28.02 -6.75
CA LEU A 149 15.90 28.51 -7.75
C LEU A 149 16.88 29.54 -7.16
N GLY A 150 16.43 30.43 -6.28
CA GLY A 150 17.28 31.40 -5.57
C GLY A 150 18.36 30.78 -4.66
N THR A 151 18.32 29.47 -4.41
CA THR A 151 19.38 28.74 -3.67
C THR A 151 20.40 28.07 -4.59
N HIS A 152 20.20 28.10 -5.91
CA HIS A 152 21.18 27.63 -6.87
C HIS A 152 22.27 28.70 -7.04
N LYS A 153 23.54 28.33 -6.79
CA LYS A 153 24.68 29.18 -7.14
C LYS A 153 24.86 29.18 -8.66
N ASP A 154 25.30 30.31 -9.21
CA ASP A 154 25.26 30.72 -10.63
C ASP A 154 25.06 29.62 -11.68
N ASN A 155 23.99 29.76 -12.45
CA ASN A 155 23.54 28.82 -13.48
C ASN A 155 24.65 28.42 -14.46
N LEU A 156 25.22 27.22 -14.31
CA LEU A 156 26.06 26.59 -15.33
C LEU A 156 25.55 25.19 -15.71
N ALA A 157 25.26 25.06 -17.00
CA ALA A 157 24.77 23.85 -17.65
C ALA A 157 25.77 22.68 -17.55
N PRO A 158 25.32 21.42 -17.66
CA PRO A 158 26.13 20.25 -17.31
C PRO A 158 27.27 19.99 -18.30
N GLN A 159 28.45 19.69 -17.77
CA GLN A 159 29.41 18.81 -18.45
C GLN A 159 29.33 17.42 -17.81
N ASN A 160 28.94 16.43 -18.61
CA ASN A 160 28.91 14.98 -18.31
C ASN A 160 28.08 14.54 -17.08
N HIS A 161 26.89 13.99 -17.35
CA HIS A 161 26.02 13.39 -16.34
C HIS A 161 26.52 12.01 -15.88
N SER A 162 26.59 11.76 -14.57
CA SER A 162 26.56 10.38 -14.01
C SER A 162 25.88 10.20 -12.65
N GLU A 163 25.68 11.23 -11.82
CA GLU A 163 25.16 11.07 -10.45
C GLU A 163 24.06 12.10 -10.12
N GLY A 164 22.81 11.78 -10.44
CA GLY A 164 21.68 12.72 -10.27
C GLY A 164 20.33 12.10 -9.90
N ASN A 165 20.25 10.77 -9.71
CA ASN A 165 19.12 10.13 -9.07
C ASN A 165 19.56 8.78 -8.47
N HIS A 166 19.53 8.66 -7.15
CA HIS A 166 19.93 7.44 -6.44
C HIS A 166 18.88 6.31 -6.54
N GLU A 167 17.69 6.59 -7.04
CA GLU A 167 16.62 5.59 -7.18
C GLU A 167 16.91 4.52 -8.22
N ARG A 168 16.73 3.28 -7.80
CA ARG A 168 16.83 2.09 -8.64
C ARG A 168 15.47 1.75 -9.29
N ASN A 169 15.49 0.76 -10.17
CA ASN A 169 14.34 0.20 -10.87
C ASN A 169 13.59 1.17 -11.84
N PRO A 170 14.27 2.02 -12.64
CA PRO A 170 13.61 2.73 -13.73
C PRO A 170 13.21 1.77 -14.86
N LEU A 171 11.94 1.83 -15.30
CA LEU A 171 11.54 1.19 -16.55
C LEU A 171 12.19 1.91 -17.75
N SER A 172 13.11 1.23 -18.43
CA SER A 172 13.74 1.77 -19.64
C SER A 172 12.71 1.95 -20.77
N LYS A 173 12.95 2.92 -21.66
CA LYS A 173 12.00 3.24 -22.74
C LYS A 173 11.88 2.12 -23.78
N ASP A 174 12.89 1.29 -23.95
CA ASP A 174 12.85 0.19 -24.90
C ASP A 174 12.12 -1.04 -24.35
N ILE A 175 12.32 -1.37 -23.07
CA ILE A 175 11.49 -2.37 -22.40
C ILE A 175 10.02 -1.91 -22.33
N GLN A 176 9.76 -0.63 -22.04
CA GLN A 176 8.40 -0.06 -22.12
C GLN A 176 7.75 -0.24 -23.51
N LYS A 177 8.50 0.01 -24.59
CA LYS A 177 8.01 -0.23 -25.98
C LYS A 177 7.76 -1.71 -26.25
N LEU A 178 8.60 -2.62 -25.73
CA LEU A 178 8.41 -4.07 -25.89
C LEU A 178 7.15 -4.55 -25.16
N LEU A 179 6.91 -4.08 -23.93
CA LEU A 179 5.70 -4.37 -23.17
C LEU A 179 4.44 -3.85 -23.88
N TRP A 180 4.42 -2.59 -24.33
CA TRP A 180 3.29 -2.03 -25.10
C TRP A 180 2.99 -2.78 -26.40
N LYS A 181 4.01 -3.32 -27.05
CA LYS A 181 3.86 -4.10 -28.29
C LYS A 181 3.60 -5.60 -28.03
N ASN A 182 3.52 -6.05 -26.77
CA ASN A 182 3.50 -7.46 -26.37
C ASN A 182 4.65 -8.29 -26.99
N LYS A 183 5.84 -7.69 -27.12
CA LYS A 183 7.05 -8.28 -27.71
C LYS A 183 8.15 -8.63 -26.69
N TYR A 184 7.96 -8.31 -25.41
CA TYR A 184 8.84 -8.83 -24.36
C TYR A 184 8.71 -10.35 -24.28
N LYS A 185 9.83 -11.06 -24.14
CA LYS A 185 9.87 -12.53 -24.10
C LYS A 185 9.95 -13.01 -22.65
N PHE A 186 9.25 -14.10 -22.34
CA PHE A 186 9.19 -14.68 -21.01
C PHE A 186 9.60 -16.16 -21.05
N PRO A 187 10.85 -16.49 -21.41
CA PRO A 187 11.30 -17.87 -21.58
C PRO A 187 11.10 -18.73 -20.33
N LYS A 188 11.42 -18.24 -19.13
CA LYS A 188 11.27 -18.99 -17.87
C LYS A 188 9.79 -19.27 -17.59
N ALA A 189 8.94 -18.24 -17.63
CA ALA A 189 7.51 -18.39 -17.35
C ALA A 189 6.79 -19.21 -18.43
N SER A 190 7.10 -19.04 -19.71
CA SER A 190 6.51 -19.87 -20.78
C SER A 190 6.90 -21.34 -20.66
N ALA A 191 8.14 -21.65 -20.26
CA ALA A 191 8.57 -23.02 -19.98
C ALA A 191 7.80 -23.61 -18.78
N GLN A 192 7.73 -22.88 -17.67
CA GLN A 192 7.06 -23.35 -16.45
C GLN A 192 5.55 -23.54 -16.62
N ILE A 193 4.87 -22.60 -17.29
CA ILE A 193 3.42 -22.70 -17.55
C ILE A 193 3.11 -23.94 -18.42
N LYS A 194 3.98 -24.27 -19.38
CA LYS A 194 3.89 -25.51 -20.15
C LYS A 194 4.12 -26.75 -19.28
N LEU A 195 5.13 -26.73 -18.40
CA LEU A 195 5.45 -27.86 -17.51
C LEU A 195 4.30 -28.17 -16.53
N LEU A 196 3.65 -27.14 -15.99
CA LEU A 196 2.48 -27.26 -15.10
C LEU A 196 1.18 -27.66 -15.84
N GLY A 197 1.23 -27.92 -17.16
CA GLY A 197 0.05 -28.27 -17.97
C GLY A 197 -0.96 -27.13 -18.14
N LEU A 198 -0.55 -25.88 -17.84
CA LEU A 198 -1.42 -24.70 -17.88
C LEU A 198 -1.44 -24.10 -19.30
N LYS A 199 -2.62 -23.64 -19.74
CA LYS A 199 -2.77 -22.98 -21.05
C LYS A 199 -2.19 -21.56 -21.00
N ASP A 200 -1.24 -21.24 -21.88
CA ASP A 200 -0.75 -19.87 -22.05
C ASP A 200 -1.85 -18.99 -22.65
N GLY A 201 -2.34 -18.03 -21.86
CA GLY A 201 -3.48 -17.17 -22.21
C GLY A 201 -3.24 -16.24 -23.41
N ASN A 202 -1.98 -16.08 -23.86
CA ASN A 202 -1.64 -15.07 -24.86
C ASN A 202 -2.09 -15.42 -26.30
N LYS A 203 -2.42 -16.69 -26.59
CA LYS A 203 -2.76 -17.13 -27.96
C LYS A 203 -4.16 -16.70 -28.45
N ASN A 204 -5.07 -16.32 -27.55
CA ASN A 204 -6.46 -16.06 -27.93
C ASN A 204 -6.75 -14.66 -28.50
N LYS A 205 -5.77 -13.72 -28.49
CA LYS A 205 -5.95 -12.40 -29.13
C LYS A 205 -5.44 -12.31 -30.58
N ALA A 206 -4.57 -13.23 -31.01
CA ALA A 206 -4.02 -13.21 -32.36
C ALA A 206 -4.93 -13.84 -33.42
N LYS A 207 -5.93 -14.65 -33.01
CA LYS A 207 -6.87 -15.32 -33.93
C LYS A 207 -8.20 -14.58 -34.16
N ALA A 208 -8.50 -13.54 -33.37
CA ALA A 208 -9.74 -12.76 -33.47
C ALA A 208 -9.55 -11.42 -34.22
N ALA A 209 -8.57 -11.37 -35.14
CA ALA A 209 -8.19 -10.15 -35.87
C ALA A 209 -7.96 -10.41 -37.37
N ASN A 210 -8.44 -11.54 -37.89
CA ASN A 210 -8.15 -12.03 -39.24
C ASN A 210 -9.40 -12.54 -40.00
N ASP A 211 -10.60 -12.34 -39.45
CA ASP A 211 -11.88 -12.46 -40.16
C ASP A 211 -12.71 -11.24 -39.75
N ASP A 212 -12.87 -10.31 -40.69
CA ASP A 212 -13.97 -9.34 -40.82
C ASP A 212 -13.65 -8.46 -42.04
N ASN A 213 -14.24 -8.80 -43.19
CA ASN A 213 -14.22 -7.96 -44.39
C ASN A 213 -15.68 -7.54 -44.68
N PRO A 214 -16.00 -6.24 -44.79
CA PRO A 214 -17.39 -5.79 -44.70
C PRO A 214 -18.10 -5.77 -46.05
N HIS A 215 -19.40 -6.10 -46.04
CA HIS A 215 -20.35 -5.59 -47.01
C HIS A 215 -21.68 -5.21 -46.32
N GLU A 216 -22.24 -4.09 -46.79
CA GLU A 216 -23.46 -3.44 -46.34
C GLU A 216 -24.72 -4.22 -46.87
N ALA A 217 -25.99 -3.91 -46.56
CA ALA A 217 -26.61 -2.70 -46.02
C ALA A 217 -28.05 -2.93 -45.47
N HIS A 218 -28.61 -1.87 -44.88
CA HIS A 218 -30.04 -1.49 -44.73
C HIS A 218 -31.05 -2.33 -43.90
N GLU A 219 -31.39 -1.75 -42.74
CA GLU A 219 -32.72 -1.20 -42.36
C GLU A 219 -34.02 -1.79 -42.96
N LEU A 220 -35.03 -2.02 -42.10
CA LEU A 220 -36.16 -1.07 -41.92
C LEU A 220 -37.05 -1.41 -40.70
N ASN A 221 -37.76 -0.39 -40.20
CA ASN A 221 -38.84 -0.45 -39.18
C ASN A 221 -40.14 -1.05 -39.80
N GLY A 222 -41.23 -1.38 -39.10
CA GLY A 222 -41.60 -1.25 -37.68
C GLY A 222 -43.08 -1.63 -37.42
N ASP A 223 -43.63 -1.14 -36.31
CA ASP A 223 -45.05 -1.05 -35.89
C ASP A 223 -45.86 -2.28 -35.40
N GLU A 224 -46.15 -2.19 -34.09
CA GLU A 224 -47.43 -2.40 -33.39
C GLU A 224 -48.44 -3.50 -33.81
N LYS A 225 -48.75 -4.38 -32.84
CA LYS A 225 -49.97 -4.16 -32.03
C LYS A 225 -49.98 -4.88 -30.68
N THR A 226 -50.54 -4.16 -29.71
CA THR A 226 -50.89 -4.56 -28.34
C THR A 226 -51.97 -5.65 -28.28
N GLU A 227 -51.94 -6.45 -27.21
CA GLU A 227 -53.04 -6.39 -26.24
C GLU A 227 -52.59 -6.70 -24.82
N SER A 228 -53.26 -6.09 -23.86
CA SER A 228 -52.96 -6.07 -22.43
C SER A 228 -54.13 -6.66 -21.65
N LEU A 229 -53.91 -7.03 -20.38
CA LEU A 229 -54.84 -6.68 -19.30
C LEU A 229 -54.24 -6.91 -17.90
N SER A 230 -54.64 -6.03 -16.98
CA SER A 230 -54.37 -6.00 -15.55
C SER A 230 -55.45 -6.81 -14.77
N SER A 231 -55.56 -6.91 -13.43
CA SER A 231 -54.92 -6.26 -12.26
C SER A 231 -55.31 -7.03 -10.98
N VAL A 232 -54.40 -7.06 -9.98
CA VAL A 232 -54.50 -7.15 -8.49
C VAL A 232 -55.83 -7.54 -7.77
N PRO A 233 -55.76 -8.16 -6.58
CA PRO A 233 -55.73 -7.37 -5.33
C PRO A 233 -54.68 -7.82 -4.28
N ALA A 234 -54.54 -7.05 -3.21
CA ALA A 234 -53.41 -7.07 -2.25
C ALA A 234 -53.77 -7.62 -0.85
N ASN A 235 -52.77 -7.56 0.05
CA ASN A 235 -52.78 -7.73 1.52
C ASN A 235 -52.70 -9.16 2.10
N VAL A 236 -51.55 -9.48 2.72
CA VAL A 236 -51.45 -10.15 4.04
C VAL A 236 -50.19 -9.64 4.77
N GLU A 237 -50.33 -9.21 6.04
CA GLU A 237 -49.25 -8.83 6.97
C GLU A 237 -48.68 -10.06 7.72
N PRO A 238 -47.43 -10.03 8.24
CA PRO A 238 -46.89 -11.08 9.10
C PRO A 238 -46.92 -10.72 10.60
N ASP A 239 -47.49 -11.57 11.45
CA ASP A 239 -47.45 -11.45 12.93
C ASP A 239 -46.90 -12.73 13.59
N PRO A 240 -46.24 -12.68 14.77
CA PRO A 240 -45.34 -13.74 15.26
C PRO A 240 -45.93 -14.61 16.40
N THR A 241 -45.05 -15.28 17.17
CA THR A 241 -45.29 -16.21 18.31
C THR A 241 -45.70 -17.64 17.90
N LEU A 242 -45.38 -18.73 18.62
CA LEU A 242 -44.80 -18.92 19.96
C LEU A 242 -43.59 -19.89 19.98
N CYS A 243 -42.76 -19.75 21.01
CA CYS A 243 -42.05 -20.87 21.68
C CYS A 243 -42.49 -20.92 23.15
N LYS A 244 -42.59 -22.12 23.75
CA LYS A 244 -42.61 -22.44 25.21
C LYS A 244 -43.00 -23.94 25.38
N GLU A 245 -42.61 -24.73 26.39
CA GLU A 245 -42.16 -24.50 27.79
C GLU A 245 -40.99 -25.47 28.19
N THR A 246 -39.92 -25.01 28.87
CA THR A 246 -39.57 -25.12 30.34
C THR A 246 -39.04 -26.52 30.81
N ASP A 247 -38.18 -26.69 31.83
CA ASP A 247 -37.67 -25.75 32.86
C ASP A 247 -36.29 -26.12 33.49
N ASN A 248 -35.57 -25.09 33.96
CA ASN A 248 -34.60 -24.96 35.09
C ASN A 248 -33.69 -26.10 35.62
N SER A 249 -32.37 -25.87 35.71
CA SER A 249 -31.65 -25.53 36.98
C SER A 249 -30.09 -25.48 36.86
N GLU A 250 -29.53 -24.34 37.28
CA GLU A 250 -28.31 -24.06 38.09
C GLU A 250 -27.07 -24.99 38.18
N GLY A 251 -25.87 -24.37 38.21
CA GLY A 251 -24.66 -24.92 38.86
C GLY A 251 -23.32 -24.81 38.10
N GLU A 252 -22.37 -24.00 38.59
CA GLU A 252 -20.92 -24.20 38.34
C GLU A 252 -20.29 -25.16 39.42
N PRO A 253 -18.96 -25.31 39.55
CA PRO A 253 -18.13 -26.15 38.69
C PRO A 253 -17.36 -27.22 39.50
N LEU A 254 -17.05 -28.40 38.94
CA LEU A 254 -16.17 -29.35 39.63
C LEU A 254 -15.07 -30.00 38.77
N VAL A 255 -13.91 -30.07 39.43
CA VAL A 255 -12.63 -30.65 39.02
C VAL A 255 -12.64 -32.17 39.26
N VAL A 256 -11.91 -32.94 38.43
CA VAL A 256 -11.15 -34.19 38.72
C VAL A 256 -10.75 -34.78 37.34
N SER A 257 -9.46 -34.87 36.98
CA SER A 257 -8.53 -35.99 37.28
C SER A 257 -9.04 -37.36 36.75
N SER A 258 -8.27 -38.24 36.10
CA SER A 258 -6.87 -38.24 35.64
C SER A 258 -6.60 -39.56 34.85
N VAL A 259 -5.46 -39.67 34.12
CA VAL A 259 -4.87 -40.95 33.61
C VAL A 259 -5.68 -41.62 32.45
N GLN A 260 -5.14 -42.25 31.39
CA GLN A 260 -3.82 -42.86 31.11
C GLN A 260 -3.41 -42.75 29.62
N CYS A 261 -2.11 -42.91 29.34
CA CYS A 261 -1.55 -43.03 27.99
C CYS A 261 -1.85 -44.39 27.34
N VAL A 262 -1.98 -44.44 26.01
CA VAL A 262 -1.82 -45.67 25.20
C VAL A 262 -1.08 -45.35 23.90
N GLU A 263 0.04 -46.04 23.67
CA GLU A 263 0.79 -46.08 22.41
C GLU A 263 1.22 -47.56 22.14
N PRO A 264 1.79 -47.94 20.97
CA PRO A 264 1.04 -48.65 19.96
C PRO A 264 1.44 -50.14 19.77
N ARG A 265 0.70 -50.87 18.90
CA ARG A 265 0.95 -52.29 18.55
C ARG A 265 0.72 -52.58 17.04
N PRO A 266 1.25 -53.70 16.48
CA PRO A 266 2.29 -53.54 15.44
C PRO A 266 2.01 -54.19 14.07
N LEU A 267 3.01 -54.06 13.19
CA LEU A 267 3.11 -54.51 11.79
C LEU A 267 2.97 -56.03 11.54
N LYS A 268 2.62 -56.40 10.31
CA LYS A 268 2.79 -57.75 9.71
C LYS A 268 3.83 -57.75 8.59
N LYS A 269 4.59 -58.85 8.47
CA LYS A 269 5.76 -59.04 7.59
C LYS A 269 5.47 -59.91 6.35
N SER A 270 6.26 -59.69 5.29
CA SER A 270 6.78 -60.71 4.33
C SER A 270 7.71 -60.03 3.30
N LYS A 271 8.85 -60.55 2.83
CA LYS A 271 9.74 -61.67 3.25
C LYS A 271 11.09 -61.50 2.48
N VAL A 272 12.24 -61.61 3.19
CA VAL A 272 13.58 -62.26 2.87
C VAL A 272 13.96 -62.43 1.37
N GLU A 273 15.16 -62.10 0.86
CA GLU A 273 16.54 -62.64 1.10
C GLU A 273 17.62 -61.52 0.99
N VAL A 274 18.63 -61.35 1.86
CA VAL A 274 19.84 -62.16 2.20
C VAL A 274 20.94 -62.14 1.12
N ASP A 275 22.04 -61.42 1.40
CA ASP A 275 23.40 -62.00 1.46
C ASP A 275 24.32 -61.17 2.39
N GLU A 276 25.38 -61.78 2.93
CA GLU A 276 26.31 -61.22 3.92
C GLU A 276 27.63 -60.74 3.28
N THR A 277 28.33 -59.78 3.91
CA THR A 277 29.71 -59.99 4.43
C THR A 277 30.29 -58.74 5.11
N LEU A 278 31.25 -58.98 6.02
CA LEU A 278 31.97 -57.99 6.85
C LEU A 278 33.20 -57.45 6.05
N ASN A 279 33.91 -56.37 6.37
CA ASN A 279 34.40 -55.91 7.68
C ASN A 279 35.21 -54.57 7.54
N ASP A 280 35.43 -53.88 8.66
CA ASP A 280 36.53 -52.95 9.04
C ASP A 280 37.25 -51.99 8.05
N GLY A 281 37.61 -50.81 8.61
CA GLY A 281 39.04 -50.44 8.58
C GLY A 281 39.48 -49.07 8.02
N THR A 282 39.30 -48.00 8.81
CA THR A 282 40.27 -46.91 9.06
C THR A 282 41.17 -46.31 7.94
N GLY A 283 41.15 -44.98 7.86
CA GLY A 283 42.38 -44.17 7.67
C GLY A 283 42.54 -43.45 6.33
N ILE A 284 42.52 -42.11 6.36
CA ILE A 284 43.02 -41.25 5.27
C ILE A 284 44.02 -40.26 5.87
N HIS A 285 45.17 -40.13 5.20
CA HIS A 285 46.28 -39.26 5.55
C HIS A 285 46.22 -37.95 4.75
N ASP A 286 46.78 -36.88 5.32
CA ASP A 286 47.03 -35.61 4.63
C ASP A 286 48.06 -35.75 3.49
N ASN A 287 47.97 -34.87 2.48
CA ASN A 287 49.04 -33.90 2.20
C ASN A 287 48.67 -32.92 1.08
N GLU A 288 49.15 -31.69 1.23
CA GLU A 288 49.06 -30.57 0.28
C GLU A 288 50.17 -30.64 -0.77
N ALA A 289 49.97 -29.97 -1.92
CA ALA A 289 51.05 -29.42 -2.74
C ALA A 289 50.52 -28.31 -3.67
N GLU A 290 50.99 -27.08 -3.48
CA GLU A 290 50.79 -25.93 -4.37
C GLU A 290 51.89 -25.85 -5.46
N SER A 291 51.61 -25.17 -6.58
CA SER A 291 52.51 -24.29 -7.37
C SER A 291 51.82 -24.01 -8.73
N GLU A 292 51.38 -22.79 -9.04
CA GLU A 292 52.16 -21.71 -9.71
C GLU A 292 52.54 -22.01 -11.18
N ASP A 293 52.51 -21.08 -12.16
CA ASP A 293 51.91 -19.73 -12.29
C ASP A 293 52.05 -19.24 -13.78
N LEU A 294 51.47 -18.06 -14.10
CA LEU A 294 51.84 -17.07 -15.15
C LEU A 294 51.41 -17.18 -16.65
N ASN A 295 50.63 -16.15 -17.02
CA ASN A 295 50.76 -15.24 -18.19
C ASN A 295 50.50 -15.69 -19.66
N LEU A 296 50.30 -14.78 -20.64
CA LEU A 296 49.44 -13.57 -20.79
C LEU A 296 49.56 -13.05 -22.26
N ILE A 297 48.52 -12.38 -22.80
CA ILE A 297 48.52 -11.38 -23.92
C ILE A 297 48.40 -11.80 -25.44
N ASN A 298 47.37 -11.20 -26.07
CA ASN A 298 47.12 -10.80 -27.48
C ASN A 298 46.85 -11.78 -28.65
N GLY A 299 45.79 -11.45 -29.44
CA GLY A 299 45.96 -11.32 -30.90
C GLY A 299 44.87 -11.82 -31.87
N ILE A 300 43.69 -11.18 -31.94
CA ILE A 300 42.83 -10.96 -33.14
C ILE A 300 42.93 -11.97 -34.33
N LYS A 301 41.87 -12.77 -34.58
CA LYS A 301 41.02 -12.66 -35.81
C LYS A 301 39.77 -13.55 -35.79
N VAL A 302 38.76 -13.12 -36.56
CA VAL A 302 37.46 -13.77 -36.77
C VAL A 302 37.58 -14.96 -37.75
N SER A 303 36.90 -16.09 -37.48
CA SER A 303 36.34 -16.92 -38.56
C SER A 303 35.15 -17.81 -38.13
N SER A 304 34.07 -17.70 -38.92
CA SER A 304 33.12 -18.74 -39.35
C SER A 304 32.70 -19.91 -38.43
N ASN A 305 31.38 -19.99 -38.19
CA ASN A 305 30.55 -21.21 -38.06
C ASN A 305 31.14 -22.46 -37.39
N ASN A 306 30.56 -22.83 -36.26
CA ASN A 306 30.21 -24.24 -36.06
C ASN A 306 28.86 -24.40 -35.35
N GLN A 307 28.06 -25.36 -35.83
CA GLN A 307 26.79 -25.73 -35.22
C GLN A 307 27.06 -26.39 -33.87
N SER A 308 26.67 -25.75 -32.76
CA SER A 308 26.58 -26.43 -31.47
C SER A 308 25.13 -26.64 -31.11
N SER A 309 24.76 -27.92 -30.99
CA SER A 309 23.48 -28.37 -30.45
C SER A 309 23.31 -27.81 -29.05
N CYS A 310 22.41 -26.84 -28.89
CA CYS A 310 21.97 -26.41 -27.56
C CYS A 310 21.20 -27.56 -26.92
N ARG A 311 21.91 -28.42 -26.18
CA ARG A 311 21.28 -29.30 -25.19
C ARG A 311 20.49 -28.40 -24.25
N VAL A 312 19.17 -28.48 -24.38
CA VAL A 312 18.26 -27.97 -23.35
C VAL A 312 18.44 -28.93 -22.19
N ASP A 313 19.23 -28.53 -21.20
CA ASP A 313 19.31 -29.27 -19.95
C ASP A 313 17.88 -29.35 -19.40
N LEU A 314 17.39 -30.60 -19.32
CA LEU A 314 16.07 -30.90 -18.82
C LEU A 314 16.02 -30.36 -17.39
N ILE A 315 15.08 -29.43 -17.15
CA ILE A 315 14.87 -28.82 -15.84
C ILE A 315 14.47 -29.93 -14.86
N THR A 316 15.50 -30.51 -14.22
CA THR A 316 15.36 -31.29 -13.01
C THR A 316 14.76 -30.34 -11.97
N THR A 317 13.75 -30.80 -11.24
CA THR A 317 12.98 -29.98 -10.30
C THR A 317 13.91 -29.12 -9.44
N PRO A 318 13.85 -27.77 -9.52
CA PRO A 318 14.77 -26.94 -8.75
C PRO A 318 14.52 -27.20 -7.27
N HIS A 319 15.53 -27.78 -6.61
CA HIS A 319 15.44 -28.08 -5.19
C HIS A 319 15.26 -26.75 -4.46
N LEU A 320 14.28 -26.64 -3.56
CA LEU A 320 13.94 -25.40 -2.84
C LEU A 320 15.10 -24.76 -2.02
N ARG A 321 16.28 -25.41 -2.00
CA ARG A 321 17.41 -25.18 -1.09
C ARG A 321 18.49 -24.22 -1.60
N GLU A 322 18.52 -23.88 -2.89
CA GLU A 322 19.61 -23.04 -3.46
C GLU A 322 19.30 -21.53 -3.50
N LYS A 323 18.11 -21.13 -3.04
CA LYS A 323 17.68 -19.72 -3.10
C LYS A 323 18.27 -18.89 -1.97
N LYS A 324 18.47 -17.59 -2.24
CA LYS A 324 18.80 -16.60 -1.20
C LYS A 324 17.67 -16.60 -0.16
N ILE A 325 17.95 -17.03 1.07
CA ILE A 325 17.01 -16.95 2.19
C ILE A 325 17.10 -15.54 2.81
N ILE A 326 15.95 -14.98 3.18
CA ILE A 326 15.89 -13.77 4.02
C ILE A 326 15.42 -14.21 5.39
N ASP A 327 16.22 -13.89 6.41
CA ASP A 327 15.81 -14.05 7.79
C ASP A 327 14.90 -12.91 8.21
N PHE A 328 13.62 -13.22 8.45
CA PHE A 328 12.62 -12.27 8.93
C PHE A 328 12.59 -12.17 10.46
N ARG A 329 13.35 -12.98 11.20
CA ARG A 329 13.29 -13.00 12.68
C ARG A 329 13.69 -11.66 13.27
N GLU A 330 12.82 -11.16 14.15
CA GLU A 330 12.95 -9.90 14.90
C GLU A 330 13.10 -8.63 14.04
N LYS A 331 13.04 -8.75 12.70
CA LYS A 331 13.18 -7.61 11.79
C LYS A 331 11.92 -6.75 11.78
N LEU A 332 12.08 -5.43 11.87
CA LEU A 332 10.97 -4.50 11.84
C LEU A 332 10.49 -4.28 10.39
N TYR A 333 9.35 -4.89 10.06
CA TYR A 333 8.83 -4.95 8.69
C TYR A 333 7.68 -3.96 8.47
N LEU A 334 7.93 -2.90 7.68
CA LEU A 334 6.92 -1.99 7.17
C LEU A 334 6.04 -2.69 6.12
N ALA A 335 4.72 -2.68 6.33
CA ALA A 335 3.75 -3.24 5.41
C ALA A 335 3.74 -2.53 4.03
N PRO A 336 3.38 -3.24 2.95
CA PRO A 336 2.98 -2.61 1.70
C PRO A 336 1.63 -1.88 1.90
N LEU A 337 1.63 -0.56 1.75
CA LEU A 337 0.50 0.33 2.10
C LEU A 337 0.06 1.14 0.87
N THR A 338 -1.03 0.75 0.20
CA THR A 338 -1.49 1.45 -1.01
C THR A 338 -1.81 2.94 -0.76
N THR A 339 -1.34 3.81 -1.65
CA THR A 339 -1.37 5.29 -1.63
C THR A 339 -0.30 5.95 -0.75
N VAL A 340 -0.09 5.43 0.46
CA VAL A 340 0.73 6.11 1.49
C VAL A 340 2.08 5.43 1.75
N GLY A 341 2.29 4.20 1.29
CA GLY A 341 3.56 3.44 1.33
C GLY A 341 4.50 3.75 0.15
N ASN A 342 4.38 4.96 -0.41
CA ASN A 342 5.24 5.47 -1.46
C ASN A 342 6.71 5.57 -1.00
N LEU A 343 7.64 5.70 -1.94
CA LEU A 343 9.07 5.68 -1.65
C LEU A 343 9.51 6.70 -0.57
N PRO A 344 9.06 7.97 -0.60
CA PRO A 344 9.33 8.93 0.47
C PRO A 344 8.91 8.47 1.87
N PHE A 345 7.72 7.89 2.02
CA PHE A 345 7.26 7.35 3.31
C PHE A 345 8.10 6.16 3.78
N ARG A 346 8.53 5.29 2.86
CA ARG A 346 9.41 4.16 3.21
C ARG A 346 10.81 4.63 3.61
N ARG A 347 11.37 5.65 2.95
CA ARG A 347 12.63 6.32 3.36
C ARG A 347 12.51 6.90 4.77
N LEU A 348 11.42 7.60 5.07
CA LEU A 348 11.14 8.10 6.43
C LEU A 348 11.13 6.97 7.46
N CYS A 349 10.43 5.88 7.17
CA CYS A 349 10.39 4.73 8.06
C CYS A 349 11.77 4.05 8.23
N LYS A 350 12.61 3.99 7.19
CA LYS A 350 14.01 3.52 7.30
C LYS A 350 14.83 4.40 8.24
N THR A 351 14.74 5.73 8.12
CA THR A 351 15.41 6.69 9.03
C THR A 351 14.95 6.49 10.49
N LEU A 352 13.67 6.18 10.69
CA LEU A 352 13.09 5.89 12.01
C LEU A 352 13.26 4.41 12.43
N GLY A 353 14.11 3.64 11.76
CA GLY A 353 14.54 2.32 12.21
C GLY A 353 13.77 1.11 11.66
N ALA A 354 12.94 1.24 10.62
CA ALA A 354 12.45 0.07 9.90
C ALA A 354 13.62 -0.74 9.30
N ASP A 355 13.55 -2.05 9.35
CA ASP A 355 14.58 -2.93 8.77
C ASP A 355 14.19 -3.33 7.34
N ILE A 356 12.95 -3.80 7.16
CA ILE A 356 12.40 -4.28 5.90
C ILE A 356 11.35 -3.30 5.38
N THR A 357 11.46 -2.94 4.10
CA THR A 357 10.42 -2.19 3.38
C THR A 357 9.86 -2.98 2.22
N CYS A 358 8.59 -2.76 1.91
CA CYS A 358 7.96 -3.33 0.72
C CYS A 358 7.23 -2.23 -0.06
N GLY A 359 7.43 -2.22 -1.39
CA GLY A 359 6.71 -1.33 -2.30
C GLY A 359 5.20 -1.55 -2.25
N GLU A 360 4.43 -0.57 -2.69
CA GLU A 360 2.97 -0.68 -2.76
C GLU A 360 2.52 -1.83 -3.67
N MET A 361 1.30 -2.33 -3.42
CA MET A 361 0.68 -3.39 -4.23
C MET A 361 0.57 -2.99 -5.72
N ALA A 362 1.42 -3.58 -6.56
CA ALA A 362 1.43 -3.39 -8.00
C ALA A 362 0.63 -4.48 -8.74
N MET A 363 -0.26 -4.09 -9.65
CA MET A 363 -1.07 -4.99 -10.44
C MET A 363 -0.25 -5.61 -11.58
N CYS A 364 -0.11 -6.94 -11.58
CA CYS A 364 0.63 -7.71 -12.60
C CYS A 364 0.28 -7.31 -14.04
N THR A 365 -1.02 -7.13 -14.33
CA THR A 365 -1.50 -6.75 -15.66
C THR A 365 -1.02 -5.38 -16.12
N ASN A 366 -0.84 -4.44 -15.20
CA ASN A 366 -0.45 -3.07 -15.50
C ASN A 366 1.07 -2.95 -15.66
N LEU A 367 1.83 -3.73 -14.89
CA LEU A 367 3.28 -3.91 -15.08
C LEU A 367 3.59 -4.52 -16.45
N LEU A 368 2.92 -5.61 -16.82
CA LEU A 368 3.04 -6.25 -18.14
C LEU A 368 2.60 -5.34 -19.30
N GLN A 369 1.74 -4.35 -19.04
CA GLN A 369 1.36 -3.29 -19.98
C GLN A 369 2.30 -2.07 -19.95
N GLY A 370 3.42 -2.12 -19.22
CA GLY A 370 4.38 -1.01 -19.14
C GLY A 370 3.78 0.30 -18.64
N GLN A 371 2.73 0.25 -17.79
CA GLN A 371 2.11 1.49 -17.26
C GLN A 371 3.06 2.20 -16.30
N ALA A 372 3.44 3.43 -16.64
CA ALA A 372 4.44 4.19 -15.89
C ALA A 372 4.06 4.44 -14.42
N SER A 373 2.76 4.62 -14.12
CA SER A 373 2.26 4.76 -12.75
C SER A 373 2.40 3.49 -11.92
N GLU A 374 2.27 2.31 -12.54
CA GLU A 374 2.44 1.04 -11.85
C GLU A 374 3.92 0.75 -11.58
N TRP A 375 4.77 1.03 -12.57
CA TRP A 375 6.22 0.88 -12.47
C TRP A 375 6.87 1.88 -11.48
N ALA A 376 6.20 2.98 -11.16
CA ALA A 376 6.63 3.89 -10.09
C ALA A 376 6.56 3.23 -8.69
N LEU A 377 5.70 2.22 -8.50
CA LEU A 377 5.56 1.51 -7.21
C LEU A 377 6.76 0.59 -6.90
N LEU A 378 7.56 0.24 -7.93
CA LEU A 378 8.70 -0.67 -7.85
C LEU A 378 10.02 0.06 -7.55
N ARG A 379 9.99 1.40 -7.43
CA ARG A 379 11.16 2.23 -7.13
C ARG A 379 11.73 1.95 -5.74
N ARG A 380 13.06 1.87 -5.68
CA ARG A 380 13.86 1.61 -4.47
C ARG A 380 14.86 2.73 -4.26
N HIS A 381 15.02 3.22 -3.03
CA HIS A 381 16.13 4.09 -2.64
C HIS A 381 17.29 3.26 -2.05
N PRO A 382 18.58 3.64 -2.17
CA PRO A 382 19.69 2.83 -1.66
C PRO A 382 19.69 2.65 -0.14
N SER A 383 19.02 3.53 0.61
CA SER A 383 18.79 3.36 2.06
C SER A 383 17.77 2.28 2.43
N GLU A 384 17.15 1.62 1.45
CA GLU A 384 16.31 0.45 1.69
C GLU A 384 17.18 -0.82 1.55
N ASP A 385 17.82 -1.24 2.65
CA ASP A 385 18.77 -2.37 2.66
C ASP A 385 18.13 -3.69 2.23
N LEU A 386 16.90 -3.92 2.70
CA LEU A 386 16.12 -5.14 2.46
C LEU A 386 14.75 -4.75 1.90
N PHE A 387 14.65 -4.73 0.57
CA PHE A 387 13.49 -4.21 -0.16
C PHE A 387 12.76 -5.29 -0.95
N GLY A 388 11.45 -5.42 -0.73
CA GLY A 388 10.57 -6.27 -1.54
C GLY A 388 9.60 -5.48 -2.41
N VAL A 389 9.08 -6.12 -3.46
CA VAL A 389 7.94 -5.58 -4.23
C VAL A 389 6.73 -6.49 -4.09
N GLN A 390 5.58 -5.91 -3.75
CA GLN A 390 4.32 -6.65 -3.68
C GLN A 390 3.59 -6.61 -5.03
N ILE A 391 3.34 -7.77 -5.62
CA ILE A 391 2.58 -7.92 -6.86
C ILE A 391 1.19 -8.54 -6.60
N CYS A 392 0.19 -8.19 -7.40
CA CYS A 392 -1.16 -8.75 -7.32
C CYS A 392 -1.66 -9.19 -8.71
N GLY A 393 -1.95 -10.49 -8.84
CA GLY A 393 -2.41 -11.12 -10.07
C GLY A 393 -3.34 -12.31 -9.82
N PRO A 394 -4.37 -12.53 -10.66
CA PRO A 394 -5.37 -13.58 -10.45
C PRO A 394 -5.03 -14.94 -11.08
N TYR A 395 -3.98 -15.03 -11.90
CA TYR A 395 -3.68 -16.23 -12.71
C TYR A 395 -2.17 -16.56 -12.74
N PRO A 396 -1.79 -17.85 -12.74
CA PRO A 396 -0.39 -18.29 -12.73
C PRO A 396 0.46 -17.71 -13.86
N ASP A 397 -0.06 -17.69 -15.09
CA ASP A 397 0.65 -17.19 -16.28
C ASP A 397 1.00 -15.70 -16.16
N THR A 398 0.08 -14.94 -15.58
CA THR A 398 0.17 -13.49 -15.42
C THR A 398 1.10 -13.15 -14.26
N VAL A 399 1.08 -13.93 -13.18
CA VAL A 399 2.03 -13.76 -12.06
C VAL A 399 3.43 -14.19 -12.49
N ALA A 400 3.63 -15.38 -13.05
CA ALA A 400 4.94 -15.88 -13.46
C ALA A 400 5.65 -14.96 -14.46
N ARG A 401 4.96 -14.46 -15.50
CA ARG A 401 5.53 -13.45 -16.41
C ARG A 401 5.90 -12.14 -15.69
N THR A 402 5.12 -11.73 -14.68
CA THR A 402 5.44 -10.53 -13.88
C THR A 402 6.65 -10.76 -12.99
N VAL A 403 6.78 -11.94 -12.39
CA VAL A 403 7.93 -12.31 -11.57
C VAL A 403 9.19 -12.33 -12.42
N GLU A 404 9.19 -12.95 -13.59
CA GLU A 404 10.32 -12.93 -14.53
C GLU A 404 10.67 -11.50 -14.99
N LEU A 405 9.67 -10.65 -15.22
CA LEU A 405 9.88 -9.22 -15.56
C LEU A 405 10.56 -8.44 -14.43
N VAL A 406 10.11 -8.63 -13.19
CA VAL A 406 10.72 -8.02 -12.01
C VAL A 406 12.11 -8.60 -11.76
N ASP A 407 12.30 -9.91 -12.01
CA ASP A 407 13.58 -10.60 -11.82
C ASP A 407 14.67 -10.01 -12.71
N ASN A 408 14.33 -9.75 -13.98
CA ASN A 408 15.23 -9.21 -15.00
C ASN A 408 15.45 -7.69 -14.88
N GLU A 409 14.40 -6.91 -14.60
CA GLU A 409 14.42 -5.44 -14.75
C GLU A 409 14.54 -4.68 -13.41
N CYS A 410 14.50 -5.36 -12.25
CA CYS A 410 14.50 -4.71 -10.93
C CYS A 410 15.49 -5.34 -9.94
N SER A 411 16.18 -4.46 -9.21
CA SER A 411 16.94 -4.75 -8.00
C SER A 411 15.99 -4.81 -6.79
N VAL A 412 15.55 -6.01 -6.46
CA VAL A 412 14.71 -6.33 -5.29
C VAL A 412 15.32 -7.53 -4.56
N ASP A 413 15.10 -7.61 -3.25
CA ASP A 413 15.59 -8.71 -2.43
C ASP A 413 14.57 -9.85 -2.31
N PHE A 414 13.27 -9.54 -2.39
CA PHE A 414 12.18 -10.52 -2.45
C PHE A 414 10.99 -10.01 -3.28
N ILE A 415 10.10 -10.94 -3.62
CA ILE A 415 8.84 -10.63 -4.29
C ILE A 415 7.70 -11.19 -3.44
N ASP A 416 6.75 -10.33 -3.03
CA ASP A 416 5.56 -10.72 -2.26
C ASP A 416 4.34 -10.84 -3.18
N ILE A 417 3.54 -11.89 -3.03
CA ILE A 417 2.26 -12.03 -3.75
C ILE A 417 1.11 -11.63 -2.82
N ASN A 418 0.39 -10.56 -3.21
CA ASN A 418 -0.81 -10.13 -2.50
C ASN A 418 -1.98 -11.08 -2.75
N MET A 419 -2.33 -11.82 -1.69
CA MET A 419 -3.49 -12.72 -1.59
C MET A 419 -4.43 -12.31 -0.46
N GLY A 420 -4.36 -11.04 -0.01
CA GLY A 420 -5.05 -10.52 1.18
C GLY A 420 -5.83 -9.22 0.95
N CYS A 421 -5.66 -8.55 -0.19
CA CYS A 421 -6.34 -7.30 -0.52
C CYS A 421 -7.88 -7.51 -0.57
N PRO A 422 -8.68 -6.73 0.21
CA PRO A 422 -10.13 -6.88 0.27
C PRO A 422 -10.88 -5.98 -0.74
N ILE A 423 -10.16 -5.12 -1.48
CA ILE A 423 -10.74 -4.11 -2.39
C ILE A 423 -11.55 -4.80 -3.49
N ASP A 424 -12.77 -4.35 -3.70
CA ASP A 424 -13.74 -5.04 -4.55
C ASP A 424 -13.29 -5.08 -6.02
N ILE A 425 -12.62 -4.04 -6.53
CA ILE A 425 -12.04 -4.02 -7.87
C ILE A 425 -10.95 -5.12 -8.06
N VAL A 426 -10.23 -5.49 -7.00
CA VAL A 426 -9.21 -6.55 -7.02
C VAL A 426 -9.86 -7.92 -6.85
N VAL A 427 -10.80 -8.04 -5.90
CA VAL A 427 -11.58 -9.25 -5.64
C VAL A 427 -12.40 -9.68 -6.85
N ASN A 428 -13.08 -8.75 -7.52
CA ASN A 428 -13.92 -9.02 -8.70
C ASN A 428 -13.10 -9.46 -9.92
N LYS A 429 -11.80 -9.10 -9.98
CA LYS A 429 -10.85 -9.63 -10.97
C LYS A 429 -10.33 -11.04 -10.62
N GLY A 430 -10.73 -11.62 -9.48
CA GLY A 430 -10.28 -12.93 -9.02
C GLY A 430 -8.89 -12.92 -8.38
N ALA A 431 -8.40 -11.76 -7.93
CA ALA A 431 -7.12 -11.54 -7.28
C ALA A 431 -7.28 -11.16 -5.79
N GLY A 432 -6.16 -10.95 -5.09
CA GLY A 432 -6.14 -10.59 -3.67
C GLY A 432 -6.81 -11.66 -2.80
N SER A 433 -7.56 -11.24 -1.79
CA SER A 433 -8.24 -12.14 -0.85
C SER A 433 -9.24 -13.12 -1.49
N SER A 434 -9.70 -12.89 -2.72
CA SER A 434 -10.53 -13.87 -3.44
C SER A 434 -9.81 -15.18 -3.75
N LEU A 435 -8.47 -15.20 -3.73
CA LEU A 435 -7.68 -16.41 -3.89
C LEU A 435 -7.87 -17.41 -2.74
N LEU A 436 -8.24 -16.93 -1.53
CA LEU A 436 -8.56 -17.78 -0.37
C LEU A 436 -9.81 -18.66 -0.57
N THR A 437 -10.62 -18.42 -1.61
CA THR A 437 -11.70 -19.34 -2.00
C THR A 437 -11.25 -20.40 -3.02
N LYS A 438 -9.99 -20.36 -3.47
CA LYS A 438 -9.45 -21.17 -4.58
C LYS A 438 -8.04 -21.71 -4.27
N PRO A 439 -7.87 -22.64 -3.30
CA PRO A 439 -6.53 -23.14 -2.91
C PRO A 439 -5.69 -23.68 -4.07
N MET A 440 -6.29 -24.46 -4.98
CA MET A 440 -5.59 -24.95 -6.20
C MET A 440 -5.07 -23.83 -7.10
N ARG A 441 -5.71 -22.65 -7.11
CA ARG A 441 -5.23 -21.48 -7.83
C ARG A 441 -4.06 -20.80 -7.11
N ILE A 442 -4.08 -20.78 -5.77
CA ILE A 442 -2.91 -20.35 -4.97
C ILE A 442 -1.74 -21.27 -5.30
N LYS A 443 -1.92 -22.59 -5.21
CA LYS A 443 -0.91 -23.60 -5.58
C LYS A 443 -0.27 -23.31 -6.93
N SER A 444 -1.07 -23.24 -7.98
CA SER A 444 -0.54 -22.96 -9.32
C SER A 444 0.13 -21.59 -9.44
N ILE A 445 -0.32 -20.56 -8.71
CA ILE A 445 0.32 -19.24 -8.70
C ILE A 445 1.70 -19.31 -8.01
N VAL A 446 1.78 -19.87 -6.80
CA VAL A 446 3.04 -19.94 -6.03
C VAL A 446 4.04 -20.85 -6.75
N GLN A 447 3.63 -22.03 -7.23
CA GLN A 447 4.51 -22.94 -7.98
C GLN A 447 4.97 -22.40 -9.35
N ALA A 448 4.17 -21.55 -10.02
CA ALA A 448 4.60 -20.91 -11.26
C ALA A 448 5.49 -19.69 -11.03
N ALA A 449 5.29 -18.99 -9.91
CA ALA A 449 6.08 -17.83 -9.51
C ALA A 449 7.43 -18.23 -8.90
N SER A 450 7.47 -19.28 -8.09
CA SER A 450 8.68 -19.70 -7.39
C SER A 450 9.75 -20.17 -8.37
N THR A 451 9.44 -21.02 -9.35
CA THR A 451 10.46 -21.59 -10.25
C THR A 451 11.00 -20.65 -11.33
N VAL A 452 10.55 -19.40 -11.42
CA VAL A 452 11.02 -18.44 -12.43
C VAL A 452 12.01 -17.40 -11.90
N THR A 453 12.30 -17.40 -10.60
CA THR A 453 13.27 -16.50 -9.94
C THR A 453 13.98 -17.21 -8.80
N GLU A 454 15.27 -16.90 -8.61
CA GLU A 454 16.03 -17.33 -7.41
C GLU A 454 15.84 -16.40 -6.22
N LYS A 455 15.15 -15.26 -6.42
CA LYS A 455 14.78 -14.36 -5.34
C LYS A 455 13.71 -15.05 -4.46
N PRO A 456 13.79 -14.93 -3.13
CA PRO A 456 12.80 -15.51 -2.23
C PRO A 456 11.40 -14.95 -2.54
N LEU A 457 10.45 -15.86 -2.66
CA LEU A 457 9.04 -15.55 -2.87
C LEU A 457 8.32 -15.57 -1.53
N THR A 458 7.51 -14.55 -1.26
CA THR A 458 6.68 -14.46 -0.06
C THR A 458 5.21 -14.27 -0.44
N VAL A 459 4.29 -14.56 0.48
CA VAL A 459 2.86 -14.31 0.25
C VAL A 459 2.21 -13.58 1.42
N LYS A 460 1.29 -12.66 1.12
CA LYS A 460 0.47 -11.97 2.12
C LYS A 460 -1.00 -12.34 2.01
N ILE A 461 -1.52 -13.05 3.02
CA ILE A 461 -2.92 -13.50 3.11
C ILE A 461 -3.71 -12.79 4.21
N ARG A 462 -5.00 -13.12 4.27
CA ARG A 462 -5.94 -12.89 5.38
C ARG A 462 -6.34 -14.24 5.99
N THR A 463 -6.96 -14.26 7.17
CA THR A 463 -7.42 -15.52 7.78
C THR A 463 -8.38 -16.30 6.88
N ALA A 464 -9.25 -15.58 6.16
CA ALA A 464 -10.23 -16.12 5.22
C ALA A 464 -10.82 -15.05 4.28
N PHE A 465 -11.63 -15.50 3.32
CA PHE A 465 -12.53 -14.61 2.57
C PHE A 465 -13.80 -14.26 3.37
N PHE A 466 -14.44 -15.27 3.95
CA PHE A 466 -15.66 -15.12 4.76
C PHE A 466 -15.34 -15.07 6.25
N GLU A 467 -16.12 -14.31 7.02
CA GLU A 467 -16.08 -14.36 8.49
C GLU A 467 -16.55 -15.73 8.99
N GLY A 468 -15.96 -16.22 10.10
CA GLY A 468 -16.24 -17.55 10.65
C GLY A 468 -15.78 -18.74 9.80
N ARG A 469 -15.12 -18.53 8.64
CA ARG A 469 -14.62 -19.60 7.76
C ARG A 469 -13.12 -19.50 7.51
N ASN A 470 -12.38 -19.40 8.61
CA ASN A 470 -10.93 -19.42 8.69
C ASN A 470 -10.31 -20.56 7.83
N ARG A 471 -9.19 -20.27 7.16
CA ARG A 471 -8.55 -21.18 6.19
C ARG A 471 -7.02 -21.05 6.09
N ALA A 472 -6.41 -19.97 6.57
CA ALA A 472 -4.96 -19.79 6.56
C ALA A 472 -4.21 -20.99 7.18
N ASP A 473 -4.74 -21.53 8.28
CA ASP A 473 -4.22 -22.69 9.00
C ASP A 473 -4.23 -24.00 8.19
N SER A 474 -5.16 -24.13 7.23
CA SER A 474 -5.28 -25.32 6.38
C SER A 474 -4.40 -25.26 5.12
N ILE A 475 -3.71 -24.14 4.89
CA ILE A 475 -2.82 -23.94 3.73
C ILE A 475 -1.40 -23.52 4.14
N VAL A 476 -1.14 -23.25 5.42
CA VAL A 476 0.15 -22.68 5.86
C VAL A 476 1.34 -23.59 5.55
N SER A 477 1.22 -24.91 5.74
CA SER A 477 2.27 -25.87 5.37
C SER A 477 2.44 -25.96 3.85
N ASP A 478 1.32 -26.10 3.13
CA ASP A 478 1.27 -26.16 1.67
C ASP A 478 1.98 -24.97 0.99
N ILE A 479 1.89 -23.75 1.56
CA ILE A 479 2.53 -22.54 1.02
C ILE A 479 4.06 -22.69 0.94
N TYR A 480 4.68 -23.38 1.89
CA TYR A 480 6.11 -23.69 1.85
C TYR A 480 6.42 -24.70 0.73
N ASP A 481 5.66 -25.80 0.65
CA ASP A 481 5.83 -26.85 -0.36
C ASP A 481 5.58 -26.35 -1.80
N TRP A 482 4.81 -25.28 -1.97
CA TRP A 482 4.60 -24.61 -3.25
C TRP A 482 5.74 -23.64 -3.62
N GLY A 483 6.62 -23.32 -2.66
CA GLY A 483 7.88 -22.61 -2.86
C GLY A 483 7.91 -21.16 -2.39
N ALA A 484 7.11 -20.79 -1.40
CA ALA A 484 7.26 -19.52 -0.69
C ALA A 484 8.12 -19.70 0.58
N SER A 485 9.00 -18.74 0.87
CA SER A 485 9.90 -18.74 2.03
C SER A 485 9.32 -18.02 3.26
N ALA A 486 8.31 -17.17 3.08
CA ALA A 486 7.59 -16.54 4.18
C ALA A 486 6.10 -16.32 3.86
N ILE A 487 5.29 -16.34 4.91
CA ILE A 487 3.85 -16.06 4.88
C ILE A 487 3.50 -14.95 5.88
N THR A 488 2.88 -13.88 5.39
CA THR A 488 2.29 -12.84 6.25
C THR A 488 0.79 -13.07 6.39
N ILE A 489 0.31 -13.24 7.63
CA ILE A 489 -1.10 -13.49 7.92
C ILE A 489 -1.73 -12.26 8.56
N HIS A 490 -2.64 -11.59 7.85
CA HIS A 490 -3.49 -10.55 8.46
C HIS A 490 -4.63 -11.21 9.23
N GLY A 491 -4.70 -10.94 10.54
CA GLY A 491 -5.66 -11.54 11.51
C GLY A 491 -7.13 -11.13 11.33
N ARG A 492 -7.58 -10.88 10.10
CA ARG A 492 -8.99 -10.59 9.78
C ARG A 492 -9.39 -11.27 8.48
N SER A 493 -10.66 -11.67 8.37
CA SER A 493 -11.24 -12.09 7.09
C SER A 493 -11.38 -10.92 6.11
N ARG A 494 -11.62 -11.19 4.81
CA ARG A 494 -11.96 -10.12 3.84
C ARG A 494 -13.25 -9.39 4.23
N GLN A 495 -14.28 -10.12 4.67
CA GLN A 495 -15.57 -9.52 5.07
C GLN A 495 -15.42 -8.56 6.25
N GLN A 496 -14.62 -8.92 7.27
CA GLN A 496 -14.37 -8.06 8.42
C GLN A 496 -13.69 -6.73 8.05
N ARG A 497 -12.93 -6.66 6.94
CA ARG A 497 -12.10 -5.50 6.55
C ARG A 497 -11.23 -4.97 7.70
N TYR A 498 -11.78 -4.04 8.50
CA TYR A 498 -11.23 -3.43 9.70
C TYR A 498 -12.26 -3.23 10.85
N SER A 499 -13.47 -3.80 10.77
CA SER A 499 -14.58 -3.58 11.73
C SER A 499 -14.46 -4.39 13.03
N LYS A 500 -13.62 -5.42 13.05
CA LYS A 500 -13.26 -6.22 14.24
C LYS A 500 -11.81 -5.97 14.62
N LEU A 501 -11.36 -6.47 15.77
CA LEU A 501 -9.93 -6.57 16.10
C LEU A 501 -9.24 -7.63 15.21
N ALA A 502 -7.90 -7.67 15.24
CA ALA A 502 -7.13 -8.77 14.68
C ALA A 502 -7.17 -9.99 15.60
N ASP A 503 -7.56 -11.13 15.05
CA ASP A 503 -7.53 -12.46 15.67
C ASP A 503 -6.08 -12.99 15.66
N TRP A 504 -5.37 -12.73 16.76
CA TRP A 504 -3.98 -13.16 16.95
C TRP A 504 -3.87 -14.60 17.43
N ASP A 505 -4.84 -15.10 18.18
CA ASP A 505 -4.86 -16.50 18.62
C ASP A 505 -4.91 -17.44 17.41
N TYR A 506 -5.68 -17.10 16.38
CA TYR A 506 -5.67 -17.84 15.13
C TYR A 506 -4.39 -17.64 14.30
N ILE A 507 -3.72 -16.47 14.38
CA ILE A 507 -2.36 -16.30 13.80
C ILE A 507 -1.38 -17.26 14.49
N TYR A 508 -1.42 -17.38 15.82
CA TYR A 508 -0.57 -18.31 16.56
C TYR A 508 -0.86 -19.77 16.19
N GLN A 509 -2.14 -20.15 16.04
CA GLN A 509 -2.52 -21.48 15.54
C GLN A 509 -1.96 -21.76 14.13
N CYS A 510 -2.00 -20.78 13.23
CA CYS A 510 -1.37 -20.90 11.91
C CYS A 510 0.15 -21.05 12.02
N ALA A 511 0.80 -20.28 12.91
CA ALA A 511 2.23 -20.35 13.13
C ALA A 511 2.67 -21.72 13.65
N GLN A 512 1.95 -22.29 14.62
CA GLN A 512 2.25 -23.63 15.16
C GLN A 512 2.12 -24.75 14.11
N LYS A 513 1.22 -24.60 13.13
CA LYS A 513 1.07 -25.53 12.00
C LYS A 513 2.10 -25.31 10.87
N ALA A 514 2.91 -24.26 10.93
CA ALA A 514 3.93 -24.00 9.91
C ALA A 514 5.17 -24.90 10.10
N PRO A 515 5.79 -25.35 8.99
CA PRO A 515 7.09 -26.00 9.04
C PRO A 515 8.17 -24.99 9.44
N ASP A 516 9.22 -25.44 10.14
CA ASP A 516 10.19 -24.54 10.80
C ASP A 516 11.02 -23.68 9.83
N ASN A 517 11.07 -24.07 8.55
CA ASN A 517 11.74 -23.33 7.48
C ASN A 517 10.85 -22.25 6.82
N LEU A 518 9.58 -22.12 7.21
CA LEU A 518 8.67 -21.09 6.73
C LEU A 518 8.56 -19.95 7.74
N HIS A 519 9.05 -18.76 7.38
CA HIS A 519 8.88 -17.59 8.24
C HIS A 519 7.41 -17.15 8.31
N VAL A 520 6.79 -17.26 9.48
CA VAL A 520 5.43 -16.77 9.72
C VAL A 520 5.48 -15.36 10.31
N ILE A 521 4.84 -14.42 9.62
CA ILE A 521 4.83 -13.00 9.95
C ILE A 521 3.41 -12.61 10.37
N GLY A 522 3.25 -12.22 11.62
CA GLY A 522 1.97 -11.76 12.15
C GLY A 522 1.62 -10.37 11.63
N ASN A 523 0.34 -10.09 11.37
CA ASN A 523 -0.09 -8.77 10.94
C ASN A 523 -1.49 -8.41 11.47
N GLY A 524 -1.59 -7.23 12.08
CA GLY A 524 -2.86 -6.67 12.53
C GLY A 524 -2.68 -5.95 13.86
N ASP A 525 -3.12 -4.70 13.91
CA ASP A 525 -3.33 -3.94 15.14
C ASP A 525 -2.13 -3.76 16.09
N VAL A 526 -0.91 -3.88 15.56
CA VAL A 526 0.32 -3.43 16.22
C VAL A 526 0.40 -1.90 16.14
N PHE A 527 0.26 -1.21 17.27
CA PHE A 527 0.25 0.25 17.39
C PHE A 527 1.29 0.80 18.38
N SER A 528 1.94 -0.08 19.14
CA SER A 528 2.93 0.24 20.17
C SER A 528 4.01 -0.84 20.25
N PHE A 529 5.14 -0.53 20.89
CA PHE A 529 6.18 -1.52 21.11
C PHE A 529 5.73 -2.69 21.99
N THR A 530 4.83 -2.43 22.96
CA THR A 530 4.24 -3.47 23.81
C THR A 530 3.36 -4.44 23.02
N ASP A 531 2.63 -3.98 22.00
CA ASP A 531 1.90 -4.88 21.08
C ASP A 531 2.89 -5.78 20.30
N TRP A 532 3.96 -5.20 19.75
CA TRP A 532 4.96 -5.95 18.99
C TRP A 532 5.65 -7.00 19.86
N ASN A 533 6.13 -6.60 21.04
CA ASN A 533 6.76 -7.48 22.02
C ASN A 533 5.83 -8.64 22.37
N LYS A 534 4.58 -8.33 22.74
CA LYS A 534 3.57 -9.34 23.10
C LYS A 534 3.41 -10.39 22.01
N HIS A 535 3.24 -9.98 20.77
CA HIS A 535 2.96 -10.92 19.68
C HIS A 535 4.18 -11.76 19.26
N VAL A 536 5.40 -11.29 19.51
CA VAL A 536 6.63 -12.07 19.32
C VAL A 536 6.90 -12.98 20.52
N SER A 537 6.59 -12.56 21.75
CA SER A 537 6.79 -13.36 22.96
C SER A 537 5.75 -14.47 23.14
N ASP A 538 4.49 -14.22 22.79
CA ASP A 538 3.37 -15.15 22.99
C ASP A 538 3.48 -16.42 22.10
N CYS A 539 4.25 -16.37 21.01
CA CYS A 539 4.42 -17.52 20.11
C CYS A 539 5.79 -17.50 19.42
N SER A 540 6.70 -18.36 19.86
CA SER A 540 8.08 -18.48 19.33
C SER A 540 8.20 -18.87 17.84
N LYS A 541 7.12 -19.36 17.22
CA LYS A 541 7.06 -19.59 15.75
C LYS A 541 6.73 -18.33 14.94
N ILE A 542 6.35 -17.22 15.57
CA ILE A 542 6.23 -15.91 14.90
C ILE A 542 7.64 -15.34 14.71
N SER A 543 8.05 -15.16 13.46
CA SER A 543 9.36 -14.56 13.16
C SER A 543 9.39 -13.07 13.49
N THR A 544 8.34 -12.33 13.12
CA THR A 544 8.18 -10.90 13.44
C THR A 544 6.74 -10.46 13.19
N CYS A 545 6.41 -9.22 13.56
CA CYS A 545 5.18 -8.56 13.19
C CYS A 545 5.39 -7.56 12.05
N MET A 546 4.55 -7.64 11.02
CA MET A 546 4.46 -6.61 9.99
C MET A 546 3.60 -5.44 10.49
N ILE A 547 4.18 -4.24 10.49
CA ILE A 547 3.59 -3.00 11.01
C ILE A 547 2.94 -2.22 9.85
N ALA A 548 1.66 -1.91 10.00
CA ALA A 548 0.85 -1.27 8.95
C ALA A 548 0.31 0.10 9.39
N ARG A 549 -0.93 0.16 9.88
CA ARG A 549 -1.56 1.41 10.34
C ARG A 549 -0.81 2.07 11.51
N GLY A 550 -0.09 1.28 12.33
CA GLY A 550 0.80 1.80 13.37
C GLY A 550 1.84 2.77 12.82
N ALA A 551 2.56 2.39 11.75
CA ALA A 551 3.54 3.26 11.11
C ALA A 551 2.90 4.52 10.49
N LEU A 552 1.69 4.43 9.93
CA LEU A 552 0.99 5.60 9.38
C LEU A 552 0.56 6.62 10.44
N ILE A 553 0.29 6.17 11.67
CA ILE A 553 -0.10 7.04 12.78
C ILE A 553 1.15 7.55 13.53
N LYS A 554 2.16 6.67 13.69
CA LYS A 554 3.44 6.94 14.35
C LYS A 554 4.56 6.25 13.55
N PRO A 555 5.23 6.91 12.59
CA PRO A 555 6.32 6.28 11.85
C PRO A 555 7.52 5.97 12.76
N TRP A 556 7.66 6.68 13.89
CA TRP A 556 8.63 6.38 14.96
C TRP A 556 8.26 5.17 15.83
N LEU A 557 7.19 4.44 15.53
CA LEU A 557 6.89 3.15 16.18
C LEU A 557 8.04 2.14 16.00
N PHE A 558 8.79 2.23 14.91
CA PHE A 558 10.01 1.45 14.72
C PHE A 558 11.09 1.82 15.75
N THR A 559 11.27 3.12 16.03
CA THR A 559 12.12 3.61 17.12
C THR A 559 11.62 3.18 18.50
N GLU A 560 10.30 3.25 18.77
CA GLU A 560 9.72 2.77 20.04
C GLU A 560 10.05 1.29 20.30
N ILE A 561 10.06 0.46 19.26
CA ILE A 561 10.41 -0.97 19.37
C ILE A 561 11.92 -1.16 19.58
N LYS A 562 12.77 -0.43 18.87
CA LYS A 562 14.23 -0.53 19.06
C LYS A 562 14.70 -0.01 20.41
N GLU A 563 14.04 1.02 20.95
CA GLU A 563 14.35 1.61 22.25
C GLU A 563 13.50 1.08 23.42
N GLN A 564 12.56 0.17 23.15
CA GLN A 564 11.71 -0.47 24.15
C GLN A 564 10.96 0.52 25.07
N ARG A 565 10.49 1.64 24.49
CA ARG A 565 9.80 2.71 25.21
C ARG A 565 8.78 3.45 24.36
N HIS A 566 7.78 4.05 25.00
CA HIS A 566 6.88 5.00 24.33
C HIS A 566 7.60 6.33 24.06
N TRP A 567 7.38 6.92 22.89
CA TRP A 567 7.96 8.19 22.47
C TRP A 567 6.92 9.32 22.59
N ASP A 568 7.11 10.24 23.54
CA ASP A 568 6.24 11.42 23.71
C ASP A 568 6.78 12.69 23.01
N ILE A 569 7.21 12.54 21.74
CA ILE A 569 7.85 13.63 20.98
C ILE A 569 6.98 14.88 20.87
N THR A 570 7.64 16.03 20.86
CA THR A 570 7.07 17.38 20.75
C THR A 570 6.46 17.66 19.37
N SER A 571 5.66 18.73 19.27
CA SER A 571 5.12 19.26 18.01
C SER A 571 6.22 19.58 17.00
N GLY A 572 7.35 20.15 17.44
CA GLY A 572 8.51 20.50 16.62
C GLY A 572 9.24 19.28 16.05
N GLU A 573 9.45 18.24 16.87
CA GLU A 573 10.00 16.97 16.40
C GLU A 573 9.08 16.30 15.38
N ARG A 574 7.76 16.28 15.64
CA ARG A 574 6.75 15.80 14.68
C ARG A 574 6.78 16.59 13.37
N LEU A 575 6.95 17.92 13.43
CA LEU A 575 7.06 18.76 12.23
C LEU A 575 8.34 18.48 11.45
N ASN A 576 9.46 18.19 12.12
CA ASN A 576 10.69 17.80 11.44
C ASN A 576 10.53 16.46 10.71
N ILE A 577 9.83 15.49 11.29
CA ILE A 577 9.47 14.22 10.61
C ILE A 577 8.60 14.49 9.35
N LEU A 578 7.73 15.52 9.36
CA LEU A 578 7.01 15.95 8.15
C LEU A 578 7.93 16.65 7.11
N LYS A 579 8.93 17.42 7.56
CA LYS A 579 9.95 18.03 6.68
C LYS A 579 10.79 16.94 5.98
N ASP A 580 11.17 15.89 6.69
CA ASP A 580 11.92 14.76 6.12
C ASP A 580 11.11 14.05 5.02
N PHE A 581 9.82 13.79 5.25
CA PHE A 581 8.92 13.28 4.22
C PHE A 581 8.85 14.20 3.00
N VAL A 582 8.71 15.51 3.23
CA VAL A 582 8.69 16.52 2.17
C VAL A 582 10.00 16.53 1.38
N HIS A 583 11.15 16.50 2.05
CA HIS A 583 12.46 16.46 1.41
C HIS A 583 12.58 15.22 0.49
N PHE A 584 12.29 14.03 1.02
CA PHE A 584 12.30 12.80 0.23
C PHE A 584 11.26 12.80 -0.91
N GLY A 585 10.13 13.48 -0.72
CA GLY A 585 9.10 13.68 -1.75
C GLY A 585 9.55 14.58 -2.89
N LEU A 586 10.26 15.67 -2.58
CA LEU A 586 10.81 16.60 -3.57
C LEU A 586 11.99 15.99 -4.33
N GLU A 587 12.79 15.13 -3.70
CA GLU A 587 13.79 14.29 -4.41
C GLU A 587 13.11 13.33 -5.41
N HIS A 588 12.02 12.67 -5.00
CA HIS A 588 11.37 11.59 -5.75
C HIS A 588 10.45 12.08 -6.88
N TRP A 589 9.56 13.04 -6.59
CA TRP A 589 8.58 13.57 -7.54
C TRP A 589 9.03 14.87 -8.21
N GLY A 590 9.87 15.64 -7.53
CA GLY A 590 10.53 16.82 -8.08
C GLY A 590 10.42 18.07 -7.23
N SER A 591 11.34 19.01 -7.49
CA SER A 591 11.33 20.35 -6.92
C SER A 591 10.65 21.39 -7.81
N ASP A 592 10.09 21.01 -8.96
CA ASP A 592 9.22 21.88 -9.76
C ASP A 592 7.81 21.98 -9.16
N SER A 593 6.98 22.91 -9.66
CA SER A 593 5.60 23.07 -9.16
C SER A 593 4.79 21.76 -9.18
N LYS A 594 5.05 20.88 -10.16
CA LYS A 594 4.37 19.59 -10.25
C LYS A 594 4.84 18.62 -9.16
N GLY A 595 6.14 18.51 -8.93
CA GLY A 595 6.71 17.67 -7.86
C GLY A 595 6.32 18.17 -6.47
N VAL A 596 6.29 19.49 -6.27
CA VAL A 596 5.77 20.14 -5.04
C VAL A 596 4.32 19.74 -4.77
N GLU A 597 3.40 19.90 -5.74
CA GLU A 597 1.99 19.55 -5.52
C GLU A 597 1.73 18.04 -5.46
N THR A 598 2.58 17.23 -6.10
CA THR A 598 2.56 15.76 -5.92
C THR A 598 2.98 15.39 -4.50
N THR A 599 4.05 16.01 -3.98
CA THR A 599 4.51 15.84 -2.59
C THR A 599 3.43 16.27 -1.60
N ARG A 600 2.77 17.42 -1.85
CA ARG A 600 1.65 17.92 -1.05
C ARG A 600 0.50 16.92 -0.99
N HIS A 601 0.08 16.38 -2.14
CA HIS A 601 -1.02 15.42 -2.20
C HIS A 601 -0.75 14.18 -1.32
N PHE A 602 0.45 13.60 -1.40
CA PHE A 602 0.79 12.44 -0.57
C PHE A 602 1.05 12.78 0.90
N LEU A 603 1.54 13.99 1.22
CA LEU A 603 1.61 14.51 2.58
C LEU A 603 0.20 14.62 3.19
N LEU A 604 -0.77 15.17 2.45
CA LEU A 604 -2.16 15.30 2.90
C LEU A 604 -2.85 13.94 3.09
N GLU A 605 -2.63 12.98 2.18
CA GLU A 605 -3.07 11.59 2.36
C GLU A 605 -2.50 10.97 3.64
N TRP A 606 -1.23 11.23 3.97
CA TRP A 606 -0.62 10.73 5.21
C TRP A 606 -1.08 11.51 6.46
N LEU A 607 -1.28 12.82 6.39
CA LEU A 607 -1.84 13.64 7.48
C LEU A 607 -3.20 13.10 7.95
N SER A 608 -4.03 12.60 7.02
CA SER A 608 -5.30 11.92 7.30
C SER A 608 -5.20 10.64 8.17
N TYR A 609 -3.96 10.15 8.42
CA TYR A 609 -3.63 9.08 9.37
C TYR A 609 -2.95 9.59 10.63
N THR A 610 -1.92 10.44 10.50
CA THR A 610 -1.12 10.90 11.65
C THR A 610 -1.94 11.76 12.64
N CYS A 611 -3.01 12.41 12.18
CA CYS A 611 -3.94 13.14 13.06
C CYS A 611 -4.63 12.27 14.12
N ARG A 612 -4.60 10.93 13.96
CA ARG A 612 -5.12 10.00 14.97
C ARG A 612 -4.17 9.78 16.15
N TYR A 613 -2.92 10.23 16.07
CA TYR A 613 -1.99 10.14 17.18
C TYR A 613 -2.39 11.12 18.28
N ILE A 614 -2.63 10.61 19.48
CA ILE A 614 -2.73 11.40 20.70
C ILE A 614 -1.37 11.31 21.40
N PRO A 615 -0.74 12.45 21.75
CA PRO A 615 0.52 12.45 22.49
C PRO A 615 0.46 11.59 23.76
N VAL A 616 1.51 10.84 24.02
CA VAL A 616 1.60 9.92 25.17
C VAL A 616 1.44 10.70 26.49
N GLY A 617 2.03 11.90 26.57
CA GLY A 617 1.92 12.79 27.72
C GLY A 617 0.51 13.32 27.98
N LEU A 618 -0.40 13.25 26.99
CA LEU A 618 -1.80 13.67 27.09
C LEU A 618 -2.75 12.55 27.54
N LEU A 619 -2.31 11.31 27.59
CA LEU A 619 -3.13 10.16 27.96
C LEU A 619 -2.97 9.78 29.45
N ASP A 620 -4.08 9.35 30.06
CA ASP A 620 -4.08 8.72 31.39
C ASP A 620 -3.81 7.20 31.29
N VAL A 621 -4.13 6.57 30.15
CA VAL A 621 -3.88 5.14 29.90
C VAL A 621 -3.14 4.97 28.57
N ILE A 622 -2.04 4.22 28.61
CA ILE A 622 -1.17 3.93 27.48
C ILE A 622 -0.99 2.41 27.31
N PRO A 623 -0.73 1.89 26.09
CA PRO A 623 -0.69 2.61 24.82
C PRO A 623 -2.08 3.03 24.30
N GLN A 624 -2.10 4.03 23.42
CA GLN A 624 -3.31 4.42 22.69
C GLN A 624 -3.82 3.25 21.82
N ARG A 625 -5.11 2.90 21.95
CA ARG A 625 -5.76 1.92 21.04
C ARG A 625 -6.52 2.62 19.91
N LEU A 626 -6.37 2.15 18.67
CA LEU A 626 -7.00 2.79 17.49
C LEU A 626 -8.55 2.72 17.50
N ASN A 627 -9.14 1.78 18.22
CA ASN A 627 -10.60 1.69 18.38
C ASN A 627 -11.17 2.69 19.40
N TRP A 628 -10.32 3.41 20.15
CA TRP A 628 -10.76 4.51 20.99
C TRP A 628 -11.09 5.74 20.14
N ARG A 629 -12.27 6.31 20.37
CA ARG A 629 -12.65 7.61 19.82
C ARG A 629 -11.92 8.71 20.60
N PRO A 630 -11.10 9.56 19.96
CA PRO A 630 -10.53 10.71 20.65
C PRO A 630 -11.67 11.66 21.07
N PRO A 631 -11.69 12.17 22.32
CA PRO A 631 -12.47 13.37 22.63
C PRO A 631 -11.86 14.56 21.87
N SER A 632 -12.55 15.70 21.86
CA SER A 632 -11.91 16.94 21.40
C SER A 632 -10.90 17.41 22.46
N TYR A 633 -9.67 17.70 22.04
CA TYR A 633 -8.59 18.13 22.92
C TYR A 633 -7.74 19.25 22.30
N TYR A 634 -7.04 20.01 23.14
CA TYR A 634 -5.91 20.86 22.78
C TYR A 634 -4.61 20.09 22.95
N GLY A 635 -3.66 20.29 22.04
CA GLY A 635 -2.28 19.84 22.21
C GLY A 635 -1.54 20.60 23.31
N ARG A 636 -0.26 20.27 23.51
CA ARG A 636 0.65 21.05 24.37
C ARG A 636 0.90 22.48 23.84
N ASP A 637 0.68 22.68 22.54
CA ASP A 637 0.75 23.95 21.83
C ASP A 637 -0.24 23.99 20.64
N ASP A 638 -0.27 25.13 19.93
CA ASP A 638 -1.15 25.35 18.77
C ASP A 638 -0.82 24.41 17.60
N LEU A 639 0.45 24.07 17.39
CA LEU A 639 0.88 23.21 16.29
C LEU A 639 0.46 21.76 16.55
N GLU A 640 0.56 21.27 17.78
CA GLU A 640 0.05 19.98 18.17
C GLU A 640 -1.48 19.92 18.12
N THR A 641 -2.16 21.01 18.48
CA THR A 641 -3.62 21.16 18.31
C THR A 641 -4.01 21.08 16.84
N LEU A 642 -3.25 21.73 15.95
CA LEU A 642 -3.45 21.70 14.50
C LEU A 642 -3.20 20.29 13.93
N MET A 643 -2.13 19.62 14.35
CA MET A 643 -1.82 18.24 13.95
C MET A 643 -2.85 17.22 14.44
N ALA A 644 -3.58 17.50 15.52
CA ALA A 644 -4.66 16.66 16.05
C ALA A 644 -6.00 16.81 15.31
N SER A 645 -6.13 17.78 14.41
CA SER A 645 -7.39 18.09 13.72
C SER A 645 -7.80 16.99 12.73
N ASP A 646 -9.10 16.67 12.67
CA ASP A 646 -9.71 15.81 11.65
C ASP A 646 -10.15 16.57 10.39
N SER A 647 -9.90 17.89 10.32
CA SER A 647 -10.26 18.74 9.18
C SER A 647 -9.19 18.77 8.09
N ALA A 648 -9.60 18.58 6.83
CA ALA A 648 -8.72 18.71 5.68
C ALA A 648 -8.15 20.13 5.49
N ALA A 649 -8.84 21.17 5.98
CA ALA A 649 -8.36 22.55 5.92
C ALA A 649 -7.12 22.76 6.82
N ASP A 650 -7.09 22.11 7.99
CA ASP A 650 -5.94 22.17 8.89
C ASP A 650 -4.75 21.37 8.35
N TRP A 651 -4.99 20.26 7.65
CA TRP A 651 -3.92 19.54 6.95
C TRP A 651 -3.35 20.37 5.80
N ILE A 652 -4.20 21.12 5.07
CA ILE A 652 -3.76 22.08 4.06
C ILE A 652 -2.86 23.12 4.72
N ARG A 653 -3.27 23.76 5.83
CA ARG A 653 -2.45 24.73 6.60
C ARG A 653 -1.08 24.15 6.98
N ILE A 654 -1.02 22.92 7.52
CA ILE A 654 0.26 22.23 7.83
C ILE A 654 1.11 22.06 6.56
N SER A 655 0.49 21.68 5.44
CA SER A 655 1.21 21.54 4.16
C SER A 655 1.74 22.88 3.63
N GLU A 656 1.05 24.00 3.90
CA GLU A 656 1.51 25.33 3.51
C GLU A 656 2.76 25.78 4.28
N MET A 657 2.88 25.38 5.55
CA MET A 657 4.09 25.61 6.37
C MET A 657 5.34 24.89 5.82
N LEU A 658 5.16 23.90 4.94
CA LEU A 658 6.23 23.02 4.44
C LEU A 658 6.48 23.14 2.94
N LEU A 659 5.47 23.53 2.16
CA LEU A 659 5.48 23.55 0.69
C LEU A 659 4.95 24.88 0.13
N GLY A 660 4.83 25.91 0.97
CA GLY A 660 4.26 27.21 0.61
C GLY A 660 2.77 27.15 0.29
N LYS A 661 2.19 28.32 0.00
CA LYS A 661 0.76 28.48 -0.28
C LYS A 661 0.27 27.57 -1.41
N VAL A 662 -0.92 27.01 -1.22
CA VAL A 662 -1.61 26.23 -2.26
C VAL A 662 -2.14 27.16 -3.37
N PRO A 663 -2.40 26.64 -4.59
CA PRO A 663 -3.12 27.39 -5.62
C PRO A 663 -4.51 27.82 -5.15
N GLU A 664 -5.00 28.93 -5.71
CA GLU A 664 -6.38 29.40 -5.51
C GLU A 664 -7.39 28.31 -5.91
N GLY A 665 -8.44 28.11 -5.11
CA GLY A 665 -9.43 27.06 -5.33
C GLY A 665 -8.92 25.62 -5.14
N PHE A 666 -7.71 25.41 -4.58
CA PHE A 666 -7.26 24.08 -4.19
C PHE A 666 -8.20 23.45 -3.17
N THR A 667 -8.53 22.17 -3.36
CA THR A 667 -9.34 21.38 -2.42
C THR A 667 -8.71 20.02 -2.22
N PHE A 668 -8.86 19.46 -1.02
CA PHE A 668 -8.40 18.11 -0.72
C PHE A 668 -9.51 17.28 -0.06
N ALA A 669 -9.68 16.07 -0.55
CA ALA A 669 -10.47 15.03 0.09
C ALA A 669 -9.64 13.75 0.12
N PRO A 670 -9.41 13.12 1.28
CA PRO A 670 -8.60 11.92 1.38
C PRO A 670 -9.23 10.77 0.60
N LYS A 671 -8.41 10.09 -0.21
CA LYS A 671 -8.81 8.98 -1.09
C LYS A 671 -9.37 7.79 -0.31
N HIS A 672 -8.78 7.52 0.85
CA HIS A 672 -9.39 6.62 1.82
C HIS A 672 -10.42 7.41 2.63
N LYS A 673 -11.58 6.80 2.89
CA LYS A 673 -12.47 7.27 3.96
C LYS A 673 -11.82 6.99 5.33
N SER A 674 -10.74 7.71 5.64
CA SER A 674 -10.57 8.27 6.96
C SER A 674 -11.88 8.91 7.39
N ASN A 675 -12.20 8.89 8.68
CA ASN A 675 -13.36 9.58 9.25
C ASN A 675 -13.13 11.10 9.27
N ALA A 676 -12.78 11.67 8.13
CA ALA A 676 -12.68 13.10 7.86
C ALA A 676 -14.07 13.54 7.42
N TYR A 677 -14.69 14.42 8.21
CA TYR A 677 -16.11 14.74 8.05
C TYR A 677 -16.36 15.94 7.12
N ASP A 678 -15.31 16.71 6.80
CA ASP A 678 -15.41 17.94 6.02
C ASP A 678 -14.78 17.81 4.63
N ARG A 679 -15.44 18.36 3.62
CA ARG A 679 -14.79 18.76 2.37
C ARG A 679 -14.24 20.17 2.57
N ALA A 680 -12.92 20.31 2.62
CA ALA A 680 -12.29 21.62 2.67
C ALA A 680 -12.29 22.26 1.28
N GLU A 681 -13.20 23.21 1.08
CA GLU A 681 -13.00 24.32 0.14
C GLU A 681 -12.14 25.37 0.84
N ASN A 682 -11.10 25.87 0.16
CA ASN A 682 -10.35 27.02 0.65
C ASN A 682 -11.26 28.26 0.51
N GLY A 683 -11.63 28.85 1.64
CA GLY A 683 -12.30 30.15 1.70
C GLY A 683 -11.37 31.31 1.33
#